data_AF-Q3TQE0-F1
#
_entry.id   AF-Q3TQE0-F1
#
_cell.length_a   1.000
_cell.length_b   1.000
_cell.length_c   1.000
_cell.angle_alpha   90.00
_cell.angle_beta   90.00
_cell.angle_gamma   90.00
#
_symmetry.space_group_name_H-M   'P 1'
#
loop_
_entity.id
_entity.type
_entity.pdbx_description
1 polymer ?
#
loop_
_entity_poly.entity_id
_entity_poly.type
_entity_poly.pdbx_seq_one_letter_code
_entity_poly.pdbx_strand_id
1 'polypeptide(L)'
;MATIGPSGLHPGERASVCPHEGVPRPSGSLELECLQQFKVTRTQLQQIQASLLCSMEQALKGQDSPAPSVRMLPTYVRSTPHGTEQGDFLVLELGATGASLRVLWVTLTGTKECRVEPRSREFVIPQEVILGAGQQLFDFAARCLSEFLDAYPVENQGLKLGFNFSFPCHQTGLDRSTLISWTKGFRCSGVEGQDVVQLLRDAIQRQGTYRIDVVAMVNDTVGTMMGCELGTRPCEVGLIVDTGTNACYMEEARHVAALDEDRGRTCVSIEWGSFYDEDALGPVLTTFDSALDRESLTPGAQRFEKMIGGLYLGELVRLVLVHLTQHGVLFDGCASPALLSQGCILLDHVAEMEDTATGTARVHTILQDLGLSPRASDAELVQYVCVAVCTRAAQLCAAALAAVLSRLQHSREQQTLQVAVATGGRVFERHPRFLRILKETVTLLAPNCDVSFIPSVDGGGRGVAMVTAVAARLAAHRRILEETLAPFQLTLEQMTVVQAQMRVAMIRGLQGEASSLRMLPTYVRATPDGSERGDFLALDLGGTNFRVLLVRVAEGSVQIINQVYSIPECRAQGSGQKLFDHIVDCIVDFQKRQGLSGQSLPLGFTFSFPCKQLGLDQGILLNWTKGFNASGCEGQDVVYLLREAIRRRQAVELNVVAIVNDTVGTMMSCGYDDPRCEMGLIVGTGTNACYMEELRNVASVPGDSGLMCINMEWGAFGDDGSLGTLSTRFDTSVDQASINPGKQRFEKMISGMYLGEIVRHILLHLTNLGVLFRGQKTQCLQARDIFKTKFLSEIESDSLALRQVRAILEDLGLTLTSDDALMVLEVCQAVSRRAAQLCGAGVAAVVEKIRENRGLQELTVSVGVDGTLYKLHPHFSKLVSATVRKLAPQCTVTFLQSEDGSGKGAALVTAVACRLTQMAHV
;
A
#
# COMPACT_ATOMS: atom_id res chain seq x y z
N MET A 1 -30.13 -63.29 -4.41
CA MET A 1 -31.13 -64.00 -5.22
C MET A 1 -31.26 -63.29 -6.56
N ALA A 2 -31.52 -64.02 -7.65
CA ALA A 2 -31.81 -63.46 -8.98
C ALA A 2 -33.24 -62.85 -9.02
N THR A 3 -33.83 -62.23 -10.05
CA THR A 3 -33.65 -62.07 -11.52
C THR A 3 -34.13 -60.62 -11.91
N ILE A 4 -34.14 -60.06 -13.13
CA ILE A 4 -33.73 -60.40 -14.52
C ILE A 4 -33.47 -59.07 -15.31
N GLY A 5 -32.81 -59.09 -16.48
CA GLY A 5 -32.68 -57.92 -17.39
C GLY A 5 -33.78 -57.87 -18.49
N PRO A 6 -33.80 -56.85 -19.38
CA PRO A 6 -32.94 -56.96 -20.57
C PRO A 6 -32.40 -55.66 -21.20
N SER A 7 -31.28 -55.86 -21.89
CA SER A 7 -30.70 -55.21 -23.07
C SER A 7 -31.46 -54.08 -23.80
N GLY A 8 -30.88 -52.87 -23.77
CA GLY A 8 -30.27 -52.18 -24.92
C GLY A 8 -31.10 -51.83 -26.19
N LEU A 9 -31.21 -50.53 -26.48
CA LEU A 9 -31.27 -49.93 -27.82
C LEU A 9 -30.86 -48.44 -27.75
N HIS A 10 -30.06 -47.95 -28.71
CA HIS A 10 -29.59 -46.55 -28.75
C HIS A 10 -30.71 -45.54 -29.08
N PRO A 11 -30.71 -44.34 -28.47
CA PRO A 11 -31.34 -43.15 -29.05
C PRO A 11 -30.28 -42.33 -29.81
N GLY A 12 -30.49 -42.17 -31.12
CA GLY A 12 -29.71 -41.24 -31.94
C GLY A 12 -30.09 -39.78 -31.68
N GLU A 13 -29.18 -38.87 -32.01
CA GLU A 13 -29.37 -37.43 -31.84
C GLU A 13 -30.60 -36.90 -32.59
N ARG A 14 -31.44 -36.14 -31.88
CA ARG A 14 -32.36 -35.18 -32.49
C ARG A 14 -32.21 -33.85 -31.78
N ALA A 15 -31.48 -32.94 -32.40
CA ALA A 15 -31.43 -31.54 -31.99
C ALA A 15 -32.84 -30.93 -32.11
N SER A 16 -33.36 -30.38 -31.00
CA SER A 16 -34.64 -29.67 -30.99
C SER A 16 -34.47 -28.25 -31.52
N VAL A 17 -34.92 -28.01 -32.74
CA VAL A 17 -35.02 -26.67 -33.33
C VAL A 17 -36.27 -25.99 -32.78
N CYS A 18 -36.09 -24.87 -32.06
CA CYS A 18 -37.20 -23.96 -31.74
C CYS A 18 -37.52 -23.06 -32.94
N PRO A 19 -38.78 -22.61 -33.09
CA PRO A 19 -39.28 -22.11 -34.37
C PRO A 19 -38.85 -20.66 -34.65
N HIS A 20 -38.56 -20.36 -35.92
CA HIS A 20 -38.46 -19.00 -36.42
C HIS A 20 -39.86 -18.39 -36.61
N GLU A 21 -40.12 -17.24 -36.00
CA GLU A 21 -41.19 -16.35 -36.46
C GLU A 21 -40.84 -15.74 -37.82
N GLY A 22 -41.87 -15.52 -38.64
CA GLY A 22 -41.72 -15.39 -40.09
C GLY A 22 -41.25 -14.02 -40.57
N VAL A 23 -40.25 -14.04 -41.46
CA VAL A 23 -39.85 -12.92 -42.33
C VAL A 23 -39.62 -13.48 -43.75
N PRO A 24 -40.09 -12.84 -44.84
CA PRO A 24 -39.89 -13.34 -46.20
C PRO A 24 -38.41 -13.42 -46.57
N ARG A 25 -38.02 -14.41 -47.39
CA ARG A 25 -36.63 -14.56 -47.84
C ARG A 25 -36.38 -13.75 -49.13
N PRO A 26 -35.21 -13.09 -49.28
CA PRO A 26 -34.80 -12.47 -50.54
C PRO A 26 -34.63 -13.53 -51.65
N SER A 27 -34.71 -13.10 -52.91
CA SER A 27 -34.92 -13.99 -54.07
C SER A 27 -33.79 -13.96 -55.10
N GLY A 28 -32.81 -13.06 -55.00
CA GLY A 28 -31.58 -13.06 -55.80
C GLY A 28 -30.40 -13.79 -55.15
N SER A 29 -29.46 -14.30 -55.95
CA SER A 29 -28.24 -14.95 -55.42
C SER A 29 -27.27 -13.95 -54.79
N LEU A 30 -27.01 -12.83 -55.46
CA LEU A 30 -26.03 -11.82 -55.01
C LEU A 30 -26.47 -11.11 -53.72
N GLU A 31 -27.77 -10.85 -53.56
CA GLU A 31 -28.38 -10.33 -52.32
C GLU A 31 -28.08 -11.24 -51.13
N LEU A 32 -28.29 -12.54 -51.35
CA LEU A 32 -28.11 -13.56 -50.33
C LEU A 32 -26.62 -13.78 -50.01
N GLU A 33 -25.74 -13.73 -51.00
CA GLU A 33 -24.28 -13.79 -50.83
C GLU A 33 -23.74 -12.58 -50.05
N CYS A 34 -24.23 -11.36 -50.32
CA CYS A 34 -23.85 -10.16 -49.57
C CYS A 34 -24.32 -10.26 -48.10
N LEU A 35 -25.58 -10.62 -47.87
CA LEU A 35 -26.14 -10.75 -46.51
C LEU A 35 -25.57 -11.97 -45.75
N GLN A 36 -25.04 -12.98 -46.43
CA GLN A 36 -24.35 -14.10 -45.80
C GLN A 36 -22.98 -13.71 -45.23
N GLN A 37 -22.24 -12.81 -45.86
CA GLN A 37 -20.94 -12.33 -45.36
C GLN A 37 -21.02 -11.71 -43.95
N PHE A 38 -22.18 -11.15 -43.57
CA PHE A 38 -22.38 -10.55 -42.25
C PHE A 38 -22.85 -11.55 -41.16
N LYS A 39 -23.11 -12.82 -41.50
CA LYS A 39 -23.61 -13.81 -40.53
C LYS A 39 -22.47 -14.46 -39.76
N VAL A 40 -22.44 -14.28 -38.44
CA VAL A 40 -21.48 -14.96 -37.56
C VAL A 40 -22.11 -16.19 -36.92
N THR A 41 -21.40 -17.32 -36.99
CA THR A 41 -21.81 -18.57 -36.32
C THR A 41 -21.39 -18.57 -34.85
N ARG A 42 -22.04 -19.39 -34.02
CA ARG A 42 -21.66 -19.59 -32.61
C ARG A 42 -20.19 -20.00 -32.47
N THR A 43 -19.71 -20.87 -33.36
CA THR A 43 -18.31 -21.36 -33.35
C THR A 43 -17.32 -20.21 -33.57
N GLN A 44 -17.56 -19.35 -34.57
CA GLN A 44 -16.74 -18.16 -34.81
C GLN A 44 -16.75 -17.21 -33.61
N LEU A 45 -17.90 -16.97 -32.99
CA LEU A 45 -17.99 -16.14 -31.78
C LEU A 45 -17.20 -16.74 -30.61
N GLN A 46 -17.22 -18.06 -30.44
CA GLN A 46 -16.43 -18.76 -29.42
C GLN A 46 -14.91 -18.73 -29.73
N GLN A 47 -14.51 -18.80 -31.00
CA GLN A 47 -13.11 -18.62 -31.42
C GLN A 47 -12.60 -17.21 -31.13
N ILE A 48 -13.40 -16.18 -31.43
CA ILE A 48 -13.09 -14.78 -31.12
C ILE A 48 -12.99 -14.56 -29.60
N GLN A 49 -13.95 -15.08 -28.83
CA GLN A 49 -13.91 -15.05 -27.36
C GLN A 49 -12.62 -15.69 -26.80
N ALA A 50 -12.22 -16.85 -27.33
CA ALA A 50 -11.04 -17.58 -26.85
C ALA A 50 -9.72 -16.91 -27.25
N SER A 51 -9.59 -16.40 -28.48
CA SER A 51 -8.40 -15.67 -28.92
C SER A 51 -8.24 -14.35 -28.16
N LEU A 52 -9.32 -13.58 -28.00
CA LEU A 52 -9.28 -12.34 -27.22
C LEU A 52 -8.89 -12.61 -25.75
N LEU A 53 -9.48 -13.64 -25.11
CA LEU A 53 -9.11 -14.04 -23.75
C LEU A 53 -7.61 -14.40 -23.66
N CYS A 54 -7.10 -15.19 -24.59
CA CYS A 54 -5.68 -15.54 -24.66
C CYS A 54 -4.79 -14.29 -24.75
N SER A 55 -5.14 -13.35 -25.63
CA SER A 55 -4.38 -12.11 -25.82
C SER A 55 -4.42 -11.20 -24.59
N MET A 56 -5.58 -11.09 -23.92
CA MET A 56 -5.69 -10.38 -22.64
C MET A 56 -4.74 -10.97 -21.59
N GLU A 57 -4.64 -12.30 -21.51
CA GLU A 57 -3.73 -12.94 -20.55
C GLU A 57 -2.25 -12.79 -20.89
N GLN A 58 -1.88 -12.75 -22.16
CA GLN A 58 -0.50 -12.51 -22.61
C GLN A 58 -0.05 -11.08 -22.26
N ALA A 59 -0.89 -10.09 -22.56
CA ALA A 59 -0.63 -8.68 -22.24
C ALA A 59 -0.51 -8.45 -20.73
N LEU A 60 -1.43 -9.01 -19.93
CA LEU A 60 -1.38 -8.94 -18.47
C LEU A 60 -0.08 -9.51 -17.88
N LYS A 61 0.45 -10.60 -18.46
CA LYS A 61 1.70 -11.26 -18.04
C LYS A 61 2.96 -10.52 -18.53
N GLY A 62 2.85 -9.44 -19.31
CA GLY A 62 4.00 -8.75 -19.89
C GLY A 62 4.77 -9.58 -20.92
N GLN A 63 4.07 -10.41 -21.71
CA GLN A 63 4.69 -11.24 -22.74
C GLN A 63 4.80 -10.49 -24.07
N ASP A 64 6.01 -10.09 -24.46
CA ASP A 64 6.27 -9.31 -25.67
C ASP A 64 6.38 -10.15 -26.97
N SER A 65 6.38 -11.49 -26.89
CA SER A 65 6.63 -12.38 -28.04
C SER A 65 5.78 -13.66 -28.01
N PRO A 66 4.82 -13.85 -28.94
CA PRO A 66 4.34 -12.85 -29.90
C PRO A 66 3.70 -11.66 -29.17
N ALA A 67 3.79 -10.46 -29.77
CA ALA A 67 3.17 -9.27 -29.17
C ALA A 67 1.64 -9.45 -29.10
N PRO A 68 1.00 -9.13 -27.96
CA PRO A 68 -0.43 -9.32 -27.79
C PRO A 68 -1.22 -8.33 -28.66
N SER A 69 -2.36 -8.77 -29.19
CA SER A 69 -3.23 -7.97 -30.05
C SER A 69 -4.13 -6.97 -29.29
N VAL A 70 -4.19 -7.07 -27.96
CA VAL A 70 -4.75 -6.06 -27.04
C VAL A 70 -3.70 -5.55 -26.06
N ARG A 71 -3.90 -4.33 -25.52
CA ARG A 71 -2.86 -3.62 -24.75
C ARG A 71 -2.96 -3.76 -23.23
N MET A 72 -4.16 -3.99 -22.68
CA MET A 72 -4.37 -4.19 -21.23
C MET A 72 -3.73 -3.10 -20.35
N LEU A 73 -4.04 -1.83 -20.64
CA LEU A 73 -3.42 -0.65 -20.02
C LEU A 73 -3.94 -0.42 -18.58
N PRO A 74 -3.06 -0.39 -17.56
CA PRO A 74 -3.46 -0.07 -16.19
C PRO A 74 -3.89 1.40 -16.05
N THR A 75 -5.04 1.63 -15.42
CA THR A 75 -5.64 2.99 -15.32
C THR A 75 -5.36 3.68 -13.97
N TYR A 76 -4.68 2.99 -13.06
CA TYR A 76 -4.40 3.44 -11.68
C TYR A 76 -5.64 3.71 -10.80
N VAL A 77 -6.86 3.42 -11.28
CA VAL A 77 -8.08 3.46 -10.46
C VAL A 77 -8.21 2.13 -9.70
N ARG A 78 -7.93 2.17 -8.38
CA ARG A 78 -7.77 0.96 -7.54
C ARG A 78 -9.05 0.41 -6.92
N SER A 79 -10.13 1.18 -6.92
CA SER A 79 -11.42 0.78 -6.33
C SER A 79 -12.59 1.42 -7.06
N THR A 80 -13.70 0.69 -7.12
CA THR A 80 -15.03 1.25 -7.41
C THR A 80 -15.44 2.26 -6.32
N PRO A 81 -16.42 3.14 -6.60
CA PRO A 81 -16.88 4.13 -5.62
C PRO A 81 -17.52 3.46 -4.41
N HIS A 82 -17.56 4.16 -3.27
CA HIS A 82 -18.17 3.65 -2.03
C HIS A 82 -19.22 4.60 -1.41
N GLY A 83 -19.58 5.68 -2.11
CA GLY A 83 -20.68 6.58 -1.75
C GLY A 83 -20.35 7.63 -0.69
N THR A 84 -19.08 7.80 -0.33
CA THR A 84 -18.62 8.84 0.62
C THR A 84 -17.92 10.01 -0.07
N GLU A 85 -17.77 9.91 -1.38
CA GLU A 85 -17.19 10.93 -2.25
C GLU A 85 -18.10 12.16 -2.30
N GLN A 86 -17.52 13.32 -1.99
CA GLN A 86 -18.24 14.58 -1.87
C GLN A 86 -17.37 15.76 -2.33
N GLY A 87 -18.02 16.84 -2.78
CA GLY A 87 -17.38 18.06 -3.25
C GLY A 87 -17.77 18.42 -4.68
N ASP A 88 -17.29 19.57 -5.15
CA ASP A 88 -17.50 20.05 -6.51
C ASP A 88 -16.27 19.78 -7.39
N PHE A 89 -16.53 19.30 -8.61
CA PHE A 89 -15.50 18.90 -9.56
C PHE A 89 -15.84 19.42 -10.96
N LEU A 90 -14.82 19.94 -11.62
CA LEU A 90 -14.86 20.25 -13.05
C LEU A 90 -14.51 18.96 -13.81
N VAL A 91 -15.18 18.71 -14.93
CA VAL A 91 -14.87 17.58 -15.82
C VAL A 91 -14.73 18.11 -17.24
N LEU A 92 -13.68 17.66 -17.92
CA LEU A 92 -13.44 17.89 -19.35
C LEU A 92 -13.53 16.54 -20.07
N GLU A 93 -14.37 16.44 -21.09
CA GLU A 93 -14.48 15.25 -21.93
C GLU A 93 -14.08 15.57 -23.37
N LEU A 94 -13.17 14.77 -23.93
CA LEU A 94 -12.63 14.94 -25.27
C LEU A 94 -12.60 13.59 -26.01
N GLY A 95 -13.27 13.54 -27.16
CA GLY A 95 -13.32 12.35 -28.03
C GLY A 95 -14.41 11.34 -27.69
N ALA A 96 -15.32 11.65 -26.76
CA ALA A 96 -16.47 10.81 -26.43
C ALA A 96 -17.48 10.74 -27.60
N THR A 97 -17.99 11.90 -28.02
CA THR A 97 -19.02 12.06 -29.05
C THR A 97 -18.47 12.53 -30.41
N GLY A 98 -17.21 12.20 -30.71
CA GLY A 98 -16.55 12.49 -31.99
C GLY A 98 -15.87 13.87 -32.00
N ALA A 99 -16.27 14.74 -32.93
CA ALA A 99 -15.72 16.08 -33.13
C ALA A 99 -16.21 17.13 -32.10
N SER A 100 -16.43 16.74 -30.84
CA SER A 100 -16.87 17.65 -29.79
C SER A 100 -16.11 17.45 -28.47
N LEU A 101 -16.14 18.52 -27.68
CA LEU A 101 -15.54 18.65 -26.36
C LEU A 101 -16.61 19.11 -25.41
N ARG A 102 -16.73 18.45 -24.25
CA ARG A 102 -17.77 18.76 -23.25
C ARG A 102 -17.12 19.17 -21.94
N VAL A 103 -17.65 20.22 -21.33
CA VAL A 103 -17.28 20.65 -19.98
C VAL A 103 -18.46 20.42 -19.06
N LEU A 104 -18.24 19.82 -17.89
CA LEU A 104 -19.26 19.61 -16.87
C LEU A 104 -18.82 20.17 -15.51
N TRP A 105 -19.79 20.64 -14.75
CA TRP A 105 -19.71 20.85 -13.30
C TRP A 105 -20.50 19.75 -12.60
N VAL A 106 -19.83 18.94 -11.79
CA VAL A 106 -20.42 17.82 -11.04
C VAL A 106 -20.28 18.08 -9.54
N THR A 107 -21.41 18.18 -8.84
CA THR A 107 -21.47 18.23 -7.38
C THR A 107 -21.76 16.84 -6.83
N LEU A 108 -20.81 16.26 -6.10
CA LEU A 108 -20.99 15.01 -5.37
C LEU A 108 -21.44 15.30 -3.93
N THR A 109 -22.53 14.68 -3.50
CA THR A 109 -23.19 14.94 -2.21
C THR A 109 -22.93 13.86 -1.14
N GLY A 110 -22.11 12.85 -1.46
CA GLY A 110 -21.84 11.69 -0.60
C GLY A 110 -23.10 10.87 -0.33
N THR A 111 -23.28 10.42 0.90
CA THR A 111 -24.44 9.62 1.34
C THR A 111 -25.73 10.41 1.52
N LYS A 112 -25.75 11.72 1.20
CA LYS A 112 -26.97 12.54 1.25
C LYS A 112 -27.79 12.31 -0.02
N GLU A 113 -29.06 11.95 0.12
CA GLU A 113 -29.98 11.62 -1.00
C GLU A 113 -30.34 12.80 -1.94
N CYS A 114 -29.61 13.91 -1.88
CA CYS A 114 -29.80 15.02 -2.82
C CYS A 114 -28.98 14.76 -4.09
N ARG A 115 -29.66 14.40 -5.18
CA ARG A 115 -29.07 14.39 -6.52
C ARG A 115 -29.02 15.82 -7.06
N VAL A 116 -27.82 16.27 -7.42
CA VAL A 116 -27.62 17.50 -8.20
C VAL A 116 -27.34 17.08 -9.63
N GLU A 117 -28.15 17.54 -10.57
CA GLU A 117 -27.90 17.29 -11.99
C GLU A 117 -26.62 18.00 -12.45
N PRO A 118 -25.69 17.32 -13.14
CA PRO A 118 -24.50 17.94 -13.69
C PRO A 118 -24.88 19.08 -14.65
N ARG A 119 -24.25 20.25 -14.49
CA ARG A 119 -24.35 21.31 -15.50
C ARG A 119 -23.33 20.99 -16.57
N SER A 120 -23.74 20.88 -17.84
CA SER A 120 -22.81 20.60 -18.94
C SER A 120 -22.99 21.52 -20.14
N ARG A 121 -21.88 21.83 -20.82
CA ARG A 121 -21.85 22.55 -22.09
C ARG A 121 -21.00 21.79 -23.08
N GLU A 122 -21.52 21.58 -24.29
CA GLU A 122 -20.81 20.96 -25.40
C GLU A 122 -20.32 22.03 -26.38
N PHE A 123 -19.12 21.82 -26.90
CA PHE A 123 -18.41 22.69 -27.83
C PHE A 123 -18.00 21.85 -29.05
N VAL A 124 -18.34 22.30 -30.26
CA VAL A 124 -17.90 21.65 -31.50
C VAL A 124 -16.44 22.01 -31.76
N ILE A 125 -15.59 21.00 -31.98
CA ILE A 125 -14.18 21.19 -32.30
C ILE A 125 -14.06 21.42 -33.81
N PRO A 126 -13.46 22.54 -34.27
CA PRO A 126 -13.26 22.77 -35.71
C PRO A 126 -12.35 21.71 -36.34
N GLN A 127 -12.61 21.36 -37.61
CA GLN A 127 -11.88 20.29 -38.31
C GLN A 127 -10.38 20.61 -38.45
N GLU A 128 -10.03 21.88 -38.61
CA GLU A 128 -8.64 22.37 -38.62
C GLU A 128 -7.91 22.18 -37.27
N VAL A 129 -8.64 22.01 -36.16
CA VAL A 129 -8.05 21.71 -34.85
C VAL A 129 -7.85 20.19 -34.68
N ILE A 130 -8.81 19.38 -35.14
CA ILE A 130 -8.76 17.89 -35.10
C ILE A 130 -7.60 17.34 -35.94
N LEU A 131 -7.26 18.03 -37.04
CA LEU A 131 -6.16 17.68 -37.95
C LEU A 131 -4.94 18.62 -37.81
N GLY A 132 -4.96 19.53 -36.83
CA GLY A 132 -3.98 20.60 -36.65
C GLY A 132 -2.81 20.24 -35.73
N ALA A 133 -2.20 21.26 -35.14
CA ALA A 133 -1.15 21.08 -34.13
C ALA A 133 -1.76 20.74 -32.76
N GLY A 134 -1.12 19.84 -32.00
CA GLY A 134 -1.56 19.46 -30.65
C GLY A 134 -1.80 20.65 -29.72
N GLN A 135 -0.92 21.66 -29.79
CA GLN A 135 -1.10 22.91 -29.03
C GLN A 135 -2.46 23.58 -29.32
N GLN A 136 -2.93 23.60 -30.57
CA GLN A 136 -4.21 24.23 -30.93
C GLN A 136 -5.40 23.50 -30.29
N LEU A 137 -5.33 22.17 -30.16
CA LEU A 137 -6.36 21.37 -29.48
C LEU A 137 -6.41 21.66 -27.98
N PHE A 138 -5.27 21.66 -27.29
CA PHE A 138 -5.23 21.95 -25.86
C PHE A 138 -5.52 23.43 -25.54
N ASP A 139 -5.06 24.38 -26.38
CA ASP A 139 -5.42 25.81 -26.26
C ASP A 139 -6.89 26.07 -26.61
N PHE A 140 -7.54 25.23 -27.42
CA PHE A 140 -9.00 25.24 -27.61
C PHE A 140 -9.72 24.70 -26.36
N ALA A 141 -9.28 23.58 -25.80
CA ALA A 141 -9.83 23.01 -24.57
C ALA A 141 -9.74 23.98 -23.37
N ALA A 142 -8.60 24.65 -23.19
CA ALA A 142 -8.40 25.63 -22.12
C ALA A 142 -9.29 26.88 -22.29
N ARG A 143 -9.59 27.30 -23.53
CA ARG A 143 -10.59 28.34 -23.81
C ARG A 143 -11.99 27.89 -23.47
N CYS A 144 -12.39 26.68 -23.86
CA CYS A 144 -13.72 26.14 -23.54
C CYS A 144 -13.95 25.98 -22.03
N LEU A 145 -12.91 25.58 -21.29
CA LEU A 145 -12.93 25.58 -19.82
C LEU A 145 -13.17 26.98 -19.24
N SER A 146 -12.45 28.00 -19.76
CA SER A 146 -12.61 29.39 -19.31
C SER A 146 -14.00 29.92 -19.65
N GLU A 147 -14.48 29.73 -20.89
CA GLU A 147 -15.80 30.20 -21.35
C GLU A 147 -16.97 29.48 -20.65
N PHE A 148 -16.76 28.24 -20.19
CA PHE A 148 -17.71 27.56 -19.30
C PHE A 148 -17.72 28.22 -17.92
N LEU A 149 -16.56 28.49 -17.33
CA LEU A 149 -16.45 29.10 -16.01
C LEU A 149 -16.90 30.57 -15.99
N ASP A 150 -16.69 31.34 -17.06
CA ASP A 150 -17.19 32.72 -17.21
C ASP A 150 -18.73 32.79 -17.14
N ALA A 151 -19.42 31.73 -17.56
CA ALA A 151 -20.87 31.61 -17.51
C ALA A 151 -21.44 31.26 -16.12
N TYR A 152 -20.59 30.95 -15.13
CA TYR A 152 -21.01 30.55 -13.78
C TYR A 152 -20.22 31.29 -12.69
N PRO A 153 -20.88 31.88 -11.67
CA PRO A 153 -20.18 32.53 -10.56
C PRO A 153 -19.56 31.48 -9.62
N VAL A 154 -18.38 30.97 -9.99
CA VAL A 154 -17.58 30.05 -9.19
C VAL A 154 -16.44 30.83 -8.55
N GLU A 155 -16.22 30.65 -7.24
CA GLU A 155 -15.04 31.24 -6.58
C GLU A 155 -13.75 30.63 -7.15
N ASN A 156 -12.72 31.45 -7.41
CA ASN A 156 -11.45 31.02 -8.01
C ASN A 156 -10.53 30.32 -6.97
N GLN A 157 -11.08 29.31 -6.29
CA GLN A 157 -10.40 28.49 -5.28
C GLN A 157 -9.96 27.14 -5.88
N GLY A 158 -8.83 27.12 -6.62
CA GLY A 158 -8.10 25.90 -6.98
C GLY A 158 -8.98 24.74 -7.48
N LEU A 159 -9.66 24.96 -8.61
CA LEU A 159 -10.69 24.05 -9.14
C LEU A 159 -10.06 22.71 -9.55
N LYS A 160 -10.65 21.60 -9.09
CA LYS A 160 -10.17 20.25 -9.41
C LYS A 160 -10.79 19.76 -10.72
N LEU A 161 -9.97 19.46 -11.70
CA LEU A 161 -10.36 18.94 -13.01
C LEU A 161 -10.10 17.43 -13.11
N GLY A 162 -11.14 16.70 -13.48
CA GLY A 162 -11.04 15.37 -14.08
C GLY A 162 -11.05 15.45 -15.60
N PHE A 163 -10.13 14.76 -16.26
CA PHE A 163 -9.99 14.76 -17.71
C PHE A 163 -10.37 13.38 -18.29
N ASN A 164 -11.55 13.30 -18.91
CA ASN A 164 -11.97 12.16 -19.72
C ASN A 164 -11.36 12.29 -21.11
N PHE A 165 -10.42 11.41 -21.43
CA PHE A 165 -9.67 11.43 -22.67
C PHE A 165 -9.79 10.06 -23.36
N SER A 166 -10.62 10.02 -24.38
CA SER A 166 -11.17 8.81 -24.99
C SER A 166 -10.20 8.08 -25.94
N PHE A 167 -8.89 8.08 -25.66
CA PHE A 167 -7.83 7.57 -26.53
C PHE A 167 -6.85 6.64 -25.78
N PRO A 168 -6.17 5.70 -26.48
CA PRO A 168 -5.23 4.78 -25.85
C PRO A 168 -4.00 5.52 -25.28
N CYS A 169 -3.82 5.49 -23.96
CA CYS A 169 -2.73 6.18 -23.27
C CYS A 169 -2.01 5.29 -22.26
N HIS A 170 -0.68 5.40 -22.22
CA HIS A 170 0.15 4.75 -21.22
C HIS A 170 0.19 5.64 -19.97
N GLN A 171 -0.52 5.23 -18.92
CA GLN A 171 -0.53 5.93 -17.63
C GLN A 171 0.61 5.45 -16.74
N THR A 172 1.20 6.36 -15.95
CA THR A 172 2.10 6.03 -14.84
C THR A 172 1.56 6.52 -13.50
N GLY A 173 0.28 6.91 -13.48
CA GLY A 173 -0.42 7.56 -12.38
C GLY A 173 -1.74 8.16 -12.89
N LEU A 174 -2.61 8.59 -11.99
CA LEU A 174 -3.88 9.23 -12.38
C LEU A 174 -3.66 10.59 -13.04
N ASP A 175 -2.56 11.28 -12.75
CA ASP A 175 -2.30 12.66 -13.20
C ASP A 175 -1.17 12.76 -14.25
N ARG A 176 -0.74 11.63 -14.81
CA ARG A 176 0.35 11.50 -15.79
C ARG A 176 0.03 10.43 -16.83
N SER A 177 -0.10 10.82 -18.09
CA SER A 177 -0.62 9.94 -19.13
C SER A 177 -0.09 10.27 -20.52
N THR A 178 0.65 9.35 -21.12
CA THR A 178 1.28 9.53 -22.44
C THR A 178 0.38 8.98 -23.55
N LEU A 179 0.01 9.79 -24.53
CA LEU A 179 -0.77 9.31 -25.68
C LEU A 179 0.05 8.29 -26.50
N ILE A 180 -0.51 7.10 -26.75
CA ILE A 180 0.15 6.08 -27.56
C ILE A 180 -0.10 6.33 -29.05
N SER A 181 -1.36 6.57 -29.43
CA SER A 181 -1.79 6.67 -30.83
C SER A 181 -3.18 7.29 -30.93
N TRP A 182 -3.39 8.22 -31.87
CA TRP A 182 -4.72 8.76 -32.15
C TRP A 182 -5.68 7.73 -32.77
N THR A 183 -6.98 7.89 -32.50
CA THR A 183 -8.08 7.08 -33.05
C THR A 183 -9.30 7.98 -33.34
N LYS A 184 -10.45 7.41 -33.72
CA LYS A 184 -11.77 8.10 -33.77
C LYS A 184 -11.83 9.40 -34.61
N GLY A 185 -10.95 9.56 -35.61
CA GLY A 185 -10.93 10.74 -36.50
C GLY A 185 -9.85 11.79 -36.19
N PHE A 186 -9.19 11.71 -35.03
CA PHE A 186 -8.18 12.69 -34.61
C PHE A 186 -6.81 12.41 -35.24
N ARG A 187 -6.03 13.48 -35.51
CA ARG A 187 -4.64 13.35 -35.97
C ARG A 187 -3.78 14.59 -35.65
N CYS A 188 -3.85 15.08 -34.41
CA CYS A 188 -3.12 16.29 -34.04
C CYS A 188 -1.60 16.04 -33.92
N SER A 189 -0.79 16.82 -34.64
CA SER A 189 0.68 16.64 -34.66
C SER A 189 1.33 17.05 -33.34
N GLY A 190 2.30 16.26 -32.86
CA GLY A 190 3.08 16.60 -31.66
C GLY A 190 2.41 16.24 -30.32
N VAL A 191 1.48 15.29 -30.31
CA VAL A 191 0.83 14.78 -29.07
C VAL A 191 1.16 13.31 -28.80
N GLU A 192 1.30 12.48 -29.84
CA GLU A 192 1.72 11.08 -29.67
C GLU A 192 3.12 11.02 -29.03
N GLY A 193 3.28 10.20 -28.00
CA GLY A 193 4.48 10.14 -27.17
C GLY A 193 4.66 11.29 -26.16
N GLN A 194 3.69 12.19 -26.01
CA GLN A 194 3.70 13.28 -25.02
C GLN A 194 2.68 13.05 -23.90
N ASP A 195 2.95 13.62 -22.71
CA ASP A 195 2.01 13.59 -21.58
C ASP A 195 0.86 14.58 -21.82
N VAL A 196 -0.35 14.06 -22.07
CA VAL A 196 -1.52 14.88 -22.41
C VAL A 196 -2.04 15.67 -21.21
N VAL A 197 -1.74 15.22 -19.98
CA VAL A 197 -2.08 15.98 -18.78
C VAL A 197 -1.17 17.21 -18.67
N GLN A 198 0.12 17.06 -18.98
CA GLN A 198 1.03 18.19 -19.01
C GLN A 198 0.68 19.19 -20.14
N LEU A 199 0.36 18.72 -21.35
CA LEU A 199 -0.05 19.59 -22.46
C LEU A 199 -1.32 20.41 -22.12
N LEU A 200 -2.27 19.81 -21.40
CA LEU A 200 -3.46 20.51 -20.91
C LEU A 200 -3.13 21.49 -19.78
N ARG A 201 -2.29 21.12 -18.81
CA ARG A 201 -1.80 22.01 -17.74
C ARG A 201 -1.12 23.25 -18.32
N ASP A 202 -0.23 23.07 -19.31
CA ASP A 202 0.46 24.17 -19.98
C ASP A 202 -0.52 25.09 -20.74
N ALA A 203 -1.56 24.53 -21.37
CA ALA A 203 -2.59 25.31 -22.06
C ALA A 203 -3.47 26.12 -21.10
N ILE A 204 -3.87 25.53 -19.98
CA ILE A 204 -4.57 26.23 -18.88
C ILE A 204 -3.69 27.36 -18.33
N GLN A 205 -2.40 27.10 -18.10
CA GLN A 205 -1.46 28.12 -17.62
C GLN A 205 -1.25 29.26 -18.65
N ARG A 206 -1.24 28.95 -19.95
CA ARG A 206 -1.19 29.97 -21.03
C ARG A 206 -2.44 30.85 -21.08
N GLN A 207 -3.63 30.32 -20.78
CA GLN A 207 -4.86 31.14 -20.67
C GLN A 207 -4.84 32.01 -19.42
N GLY A 208 -4.42 31.46 -18.27
CA GLY A 208 -4.15 32.23 -17.04
C GLY A 208 -5.37 32.78 -16.28
N THR A 209 -6.59 32.61 -16.79
CA THR A 209 -7.83 33.15 -16.19
C THR A 209 -8.22 32.50 -14.85
N TYR A 210 -8.07 31.17 -14.75
CA TYR A 210 -8.54 30.37 -13.61
C TYR A 210 -7.43 29.45 -13.09
N ARG A 211 -7.40 29.25 -11.77
CA ARG A 211 -6.52 28.25 -11.15
C ARG A 211 -7.19 26.89 -11.18
N ILE A 212 -6.94 26.13 -12.24
CA ILE A 212 -7.44 24.76 -12.43
C ILE A 212 -6.29 23.77 -12.22
N ASP A 213 -6.51 22.75 -11.40
CA ASP A 213 -5.57 21.66 -11.13
C ASP A 213 -6.08 20.36 -11.77
N VAL A 214 -5.27 19.73 -12.62
CA VAL A 214 -5.65 18.48 -13.31
C VAL A 214 -5.24 17.32 -12.43
N VAL A 215 -6.21 16.76 -11.71
CA VAL A 215 -6.01 15.79 -10.63
C VAL A 215 -6.07 14.34 -11.13
N ALA A 216 -6.92 14.06 -12.12
CA ALA A 216 -7.11 12.73 -12.66
C ALA A 216 -7.40 12.78 -14.16
N MET A 217 -6.88 11.80 -14.89
CA MET A 217 -7.13 11.52 -16.29
C MET A 217 -7.58 10.07 -16.42
N VAL A 218 -8.69 9.85 -17.13
CA VAL A 218 -9.32 8.53 -17.30
C VAL A 218 -9.85 8.35 -18.71
N ASN A 219 -9.99 7.09 -19.12
CA ASN A 219 -10.70 6.71 -20.35
C ASN A 219 -12.23 6.72 -20.16
N ASP A 220 -12.98 6.87 -21.25
CA ASP A 220 -14.45 6.93 -21.26
C ASP A 220 -15.12 5.66 -20.69
N THR A 221 -14.50 4.50 -20.91
CA THR A 221 -14.90 3.22 -20.28
C THR A 221 -14.84 3.26 -18.75
N VAL A 222 -13.77 3.85 -18.20
CA VAL A 222 -13.55 3.98 -16.75
C VAL A 222 -14.54 4.97 -16.15
N GLY A 223 -14.74 6.12 -16.80
CA GLY A 223 -15.76 7.10 -16.42
C GLY A 223 -17.16 6.47 -16.42
N THR A 224 -17.48 5.65 -17.41
CA THR A 224 -18.75 4.91 -17.49
C THR A 224 -18.91 3.91 -16.35
N MET A 225 -17.90 3.08 -16.07
CA MET A 225 -17.93 2.13 -14.94
C MET A 225 -18.08 2.82 -13.59
N MET A 226 -17.39 3.95 -13.39
CA MET A 226 -17.37 4.69 -12.13
C MET A 226 -18.59 5.61 -11.94
N GLY A 227 -19.35 5.87 -13.01
CA GLY A 227 -20.55 6.72 -12.99
C GLY A 227 -21.84 5.98 -12.61
N CYS A 228 -21.84 4.65 -12.68
CA CYS A 228 -22.99 3.83 -12.31
C CYS A 228 -23.31 3.93 -10.81
N GLU A 229 -24.60 3.98 -10.49
CA GLU A 229 -25.06 4.08 -9.12
C GLU A 229 -24.84 2.78 -8.35
N LEU A 230 -24.64 2.89 -7.03
CA LEU A 230 -24.43 1.75 -6.13
C LEU A 230 -25.71 0.90 -6.03
N GLY A 231 -25.84 -0.05 -6.95
CA GLY A 231 -26.88 -1.08 -6.94
C GLY A 231 -26.55 -2.25 -6.00
N THR A 232 -27.40 -3.28 -6.03
CA THR A 232 -27.21 -4.52 -5.26
C THR A 232 -26.07 -5.41 -5.77
N ARG A 233 -25.49 -5.10 -6.95
CA ARG A 233 -24.38 -5.82 -7.58
C ARG A 233 -23.20 -4.86 -7.81
N PRO A 234 -21.95 -5.32 -7.65
CA PRO A 234 -20.78 -4.49 -7.95
C PRO A 234 -20.67 -4.25 -9.46
N CYS A 235 -20.46 -3.00 -9.85
CA CYS A 235 -20.13 -2.64 -11.23
C CYS A 235 -18.62 -2.76 -11.42
N GLU A 236 -18.19 -3.83 -12.09
CA GLU A 236 -16.76 -4.14 -12.30
C GLU A 236 -16.34 -4.11 -13.77
N VAL A 237 -17.25 -3.75 -14.68
CA VAL A 237 -16.98 -3.61 -16.12
C VAL A 237 -17.61 -2.32 -16.66
N GLY A 238 -16.85 -1.54 -17.43
CA GLY A 238 -17.35 -0.45 -18.25
C GLY A 238 -17.22 -0.79 -19.72
N LEU A 239 -18.31 -0.64 -20.48
CA LEU A 239 -18.39 -0.95 -21.91
C LEU A 239 -18.87 0.29 -22.68
N ILE A 240 -18.05 0.74 -23.63
CA ILE A 240 -18.37 1.84 -24.54
C ILE A 240 -18.63 1.31 -25.96
N VAL A 241 -19.74 1.76 -26.55
CA VAL A 241 -19.97 1.71 -28.00
C VAL A 241 -20.56 3.05 -28.44
N ASP A 242 -19.68 3.96 -28.89
CA ASP A 242 -20.00 5.26 -29.48
C ASP A 242 -19.30 5.35 -30.84
N THR A 243 -18.62 6.46 -31.14
CA THR A 243 -17.71 6.68 -32.27
C THR A 243 -16.73 5.50 -32.45
N GLY A 244 -16.20 4.98 -31.34
CA GLY A 244 -15.39 3.75 -31.28
C GLY A 244 -15.98 2.72 -30.30
N THR A 245 -15.22 1.65 -30.02
CA THR A 245 -15.60 0.68 -28.99
C THR A 245 -14.40 0.25 -28.14
N ASN A 246 -14.63 0.20 -26.83
CA ASN A 246 -13.65 -0.29 -25.87
C ASN A 246 -14.36 -0.82 -24.62
N ALA A 247 -13.65 -1.57 -23.79
CA ALA A 247 -14.10 -1.94 -22.45
C ALA A 247 -12.96 -1.88 -21.43
N CYS A 248 -13.32 -1.63 -20.18
CA CYS A 248 -12.43 -1.73 -19.02
C CYS A 248 -13.05 -2.64 -17.94
N TYR A 249 -12.23 -3.21 -17.07
CA TYR A 249 -12.72 -3.97 -15.91
C TYR A 249 -11.77 -3.93 -14.72
N MET A 250 -12.24 -4.34 -13.54
CA MET A 250 -11.43 -4.47 -12.32
C MET A 250 -10.67 -5.80 -12.28
N GLU A 251 -9.37 -5.79 -12.55
CA GLU A 251 -8.48 -6.97 -12.42
C GLU A 251 -7.77 -6.97 -11.05
N GLU A 252 -7.33 -8.14 -10.55
CA GLU A 252 -6.41 -8.22 -9.40
C GLU A 252 -5.03 -7.68 -9.79
N ALA A 253 -4.45 -6.78 -9.00
CA ALA A 253 -3.15 -6.16 -9.31
C ALA A 253 -2.02 -7.19 -9.49
N ARG A 254 -2.07 -8.30 -8.72
CA ARG A 254 -1.16 -9.46 -8.84
C ARG A 254 -1.10 -10.11 -10.24
N HIS A 255 -2.09 -9.86 -11.10
CA HIS A 255 -2.13 -10.38 -12.47
C HIS A 255 -1.55 -9.39 -13.50
N VAL A 256 -1.20 -8.16 -13.10
CA VAL A 256 -0.80 -7.07 -13.99
C VAL A 256 0.70 -6.83 -13.86
N ALA A 257 1.52 -7.47 -14.71
CA ALA A 257 2.98 -7.41 -14.64
C ALA A 257 3.56 -5.99 -14.84
N ALA A 258 2.79 -5.06 -15.40
CA ALA A 258 3.15 -3.66 -15.56
C ALA A 258 3.01 -2.82 -14.28
N LEU A 259 2.57 -3.40 -13.15
CA LEU A 259 2.51 -2.74 -11.85
C LEU A 259 3.56 -3.33 -10.90
N ASP A 260 4.31 -2.45 -10.22
CA ASP A 260 5.23 -2.81 -9.13
C ASP A 260 4.50 -3.29 -7.85
N GLU A 261 3.16 -3.29 -7.84
CA GLU A 261 2.33 -3.64 -6.69
C GLU A 261 1.55 -4.95 -6.89
N ASP A 262 1.80 -5.94 -6.03
CA ASP A 262 1.10 -7.24 -6.04
C ASP A 262 -0.28 -7.23 -5.35
N ARG A 263 -0.85 -6.05 -5.04
CA ARG A 263 -1.88 -5.90 -3.99
C ARG A 263 -3.11 -5.11 -4.41
N GLY A 264 -4.28 -5.63 -4.03
CA GLY A 264 -5.56 -5.00 -4.33
C GLY A 264 -6.00 -5.24 -5.79
N ARG A 265 -6.88 -4.38 -6.28
CA ARG A 265 -7.38 -4.41 -7.66
C ARG A 265 -6.95 -3.14 -8.40
N THR A 266 -6.93 -3.21 -9.71
CA THR A 266 -6.82 -2.04 -10.59
C THR A 266 -7.84 -2.15 -11.70
N CYS A 267 -8.41 -1.04 -12.13
CA CYS A 267 -9.10 -1.01 -13.41
C CYS A 267 -8.07 -1.07 -14.55
N VAL A 268 -8.34 -1.91 -15.55
CA VAL A 268 -7.54 -2.09 -16.76
C VAL A 268 -8.40 -1.75 -17.97
N SER A 269 -7.92 -0.86 -18.83
CA SER A 269 -8.50 -0.61 -20.15
C SER A 269 -7.97 -1.67 -21.12
N ILE A 270 -8.85 -2.39 -21.80
CA ILE A 270 -8.43 -3.51 -22.67
C ILE A 270 -7.79 -2.98 -23.96
N GLU A 271 -8.29 -1.84 -24.46
CA GLU A 271 -8.00 -1.30 -25.81
C GLU A 271 -8.32 -2.32 -26.91
N TRP A 272 -9.46 -3.01 -26.78
CA TRP A 272 -9.81 -4.11 -27.69
C TRP A 272 -10.02 -3.71 -29.15
N GLY A 273 -10.08 -2.41 -29.45
CA GLY A 273 -10.27 -1.92 -30.81
C GLY A 273 -9.16 -2.36 -31.76
N SER A 274 -7.92 -2.51 -31.24
CA SER A 274 -6.77 -3.02 -31.99
C SER A 274 -6.75 -4.53 -32.20
N PHE A 275 -7.69 -5.28 -31.60
CA PHE A 275 -7.68 -6.73 -31.66
C PHE A 275 -7.62 -7.24 -33.10
N TYR A 276 -6.66 -8.14 -33.34
CA TYR A 276 -6.50 -8.82 -34.61
C TYR A 276 -5.88 -10.19 -34.38
N ASP A 277 -6.46 -11.19 -35.02
CA ASP A 277 -6.04 -12.58 -35.07
C ASP A 277 -6.56 -13.14 -36.40
N GLU A 278 -5.67 -13.68 -37.23
CA GLU A 278 -6.03 -14.12 -38.59
C GLU A 278 -7.01 -15.31 -38.56
N ASP A 279 -6.82 -16.25 -37.62
CA ASP A 279 -7.62 -17.46 -37.51
C ASP A 279 -9.00 -17.17 -36.90
N ALA A 280 -9.09 -16.19 -36.00
CA ALA A 280 -10.34 -15.82 -35.33
C ALA A 280 -11.16 -14.74 -36.06
N LEU A 281 -10.52 -13.69 -36.60
CA LEU A 281 -11.22 -12.61 -37.33
C LEU A 281 -11.27 -12.82 -38.84
N GLY A 282 -10.27 -13.46 -39.46
CA GLY A 282 -10.23 -13.73 -40.89
C GLY A 282 -11.53 -14.35 -41.44
N PRO A 283 -12.12 -15.36 -40.79
CA PRO A 283 -13.40 -15.95 -41.20
C PRO A 283 -14.65 -15.06 -41.06
N VAL A 284 -14.53 -13.85 -40.49
CA VAL A 284 -15.65 -12.91 -40.22
C VAL A 284 -15.42 -11.54 -40.91
N LEU A 285 -14.22 -11.28 -41.40
CA LEU A 285 -13.89 -10.10 -42.20
C LEU A 285 -14.53 -10.20 -43.60
N THR A 286 -15.24 -9.14 -43.98
CA THR A 286 -15.88 -9.04 -45.28
C THR A 286 -15.04 -8.20 -46.26
N THR A 287 -15.43 -8.26 -47.52
CA THR A 287 -14.89 -7.37 -48.56
C THR A 287 -15.13 -5.89 -48.24
N PHE A 288 -16.23 -5.57 -47.54
CA PHE A 288 -16.61 -4.22 -47.11
C PHE A 288 -15.74 -3.70 -45.96
N ASP A 289 -15.43 -4.55 -44.96
CA ASP A 289 -14.50 -4.18 -43.89
C ASP A 289 -13.10 -3.89 -44.44
N SER A 290 -12.67 -4.69 -45.42
CA SER A 290 -11.40 -4.50 -46.12
C SER A 290 -11.37 -3.22 -46.97
N ALA A 291 -12.51 -2.76 -47.48
CA ALA A 291 -12.61 -1.48 -48.19
C ALA A 291 -12.56 -0.31 -47.19
N LEU A 292 -13.36 -0.38 -46.13
CA LEU A 292 -13.39 0.61 -45.07
C LEU A 292 -12.03 0.78 -44.39
N ASP A 293 -11.29 -0.31 -44.13
CA ASP A 293 -9.95 -0.25 -43.54
C ASP A 293 -8.99 0.56 -44.44
N ARG A 294 -8.99 0.33 -45.75
CA ARG A 294 -8.15 1.05 -46.72
C ARG A 294 -8.50 2.54 -46.85
N GLU A 295 -9.78 2.89 -46.75
CA GLU A 295 -10.29 4.26 -46.90
C GLU A 295 -10.32 5.03 -45.56
N SER A 296 -9.98 4.38 -44.45
CA SER A 296 -9.87 5.00 -43.13
C SER A 296 -8.60 5.84 -42.97
N LEU A 297 -8.59 6.75 -41.99
CA LEU A 297 -7.40 7.56 -41.65
C LEU A 297 -6.22 6.73 -41.12
N THR A 298 -6.47 5.51 -40.65
CA THR A 298 -5.47 4.61 -40.03
C THR A 298 -5.60 3.17 -40.58
N PRO A 299 -5.26 2.92 -41.85
CA PRO A 299 -5.36 1.58 -42.45
C PRO A 299 -4.53 0.54 -41.70
N GLY A 300 -5.09 -0.65 -41.49
CA GLY A 300 -4.47 -1.75 -40.74
C GLY A 300 -4.60 -1.64 -39.22
N ALA A 301 -4.90 -0.47 -38.66
CA ALA A 301 -5.14 -0.28 -37.23
C ALA A 301 -6.64 -0.37 -36.87
N GLN A 302 -6.95 -0.59 -35.59
CA GLN A 302 -8.33 -0.57 -35.06
C GLN A 302 -9.33 -1.49 -35.80
N ARG A 303 -8.89 -2.63 -36.32
CA ARG A 303 -9.69 -3.51 -37.20
C ARG A 303 -10.94 -4.06 -36.51
N PHE A 304 -10.85 -4.45 -35.24
CA PHE A 304 -12.01 -4.92 -34.49
C PHE A 304 -13.00 -3.79 -34.19
N GLU A 305 -12.49 -2.62 -33.82
CA GLU A 305 -13.33 -1.41 -33.62
C GLU A 305 -14.05 -0.99 -34.91
N LYS A 306 -13.43 -1.10 -36.08
CA LYS A 306 -14.03 -0.77 -37.39
C LYS A 306 -15.25 -1.63 -37.75
N MET A 307 -15.41 -2.82 -37.16
CA MET A 307 -16.58 -3.68 -37.37
C MET A 307 -17.75 -3.38 -36.42
N ILE A 308 -17.56 -2.52 -35.42
CA ILE A 308 -18.48 -2.35 -34.27
C ILE A 308 -18.80 -0.88 -33.98
N GLY A 309 -17.81 0.00 -34.03
CA GLY A 309 -17.92 1.41 -33.64
C GLY A 309 -18.85 2.20 -34.57
N GLY A 310 -19.66 3.07 -33.97
CA GLY A 310 -20.71 3.83 -34.65
C GLY A 310 -20.23 4.80 -35.74
N LEU A 311 -18.94 5.20 -35.72
CA LEU A 311 -18.31 5.94 -36.82
C LEU A 311 -18.29 5.13 -38.13
N TYR A 312 -18.27 3.80 -38.03
CA TYR A 312 -18.02 2.89 -39.14
C TYR A 312 -19.28 2.15 -39.61
N LEU A 313 -20.29 1.95 -38.75
CA LEU A 313 -21.52 1.21 -39.09
C LEU A 313 -22.28 1.83 -40.27
N GLY A 314 -22.45 3.15 -40.30
CA GLY A 314 -23.10 3.85 -41.42
C GLY A 314 -22.31 3.74 -42.73
N GLU A 315 -20.99 3.79 -42.65
CA GLU A 315 -20.10 3.65 -43.80
C GLU A 315 -20.07 2.21 -44.34
N LEU A 316 -20.12 1.18 -43.47
CA LEU A 316 -20.30 -0.21 -43.89
C LEU A 316 -21.62 -0.40 -44.64
N VAL A 317 -22.73 0.15 -44.13
CA VAL A 317 -24.01 0.13 -44.85
C VAL A 317 -23.86 0.81 -46.21
N ARG A 318 -23.27 2.01 -46.28
CA ARG A 318 -23.05 2.74 -47.54
C ARG A 318 -22.25 1.93 -48.56
N LEU A 319 -21.14 1.29 -48.15
CA LEU A 319 -20.31 0.46 -49.02
C LEU A 319 -21.09 -0.74 -49.59
N VAL A 320 -21.94 -1.38 -48.78
CA VAL A 320 -22.83 -2.46 -49.24
C VAL A 320 -23.86 -1.91 -50.24
N LEU A 321 -24.49 -0.77 -49.96
CA LEU A 321 -25.47 -0.17 -50.89
C LEU A 321 -24.83 0.24 -52.22
N VAL A 322 -23.63 0.84 -52.19
CA VAL A 322 -22.86 1.18 -53.40
C VAL A 322 -22.54 -0.08 -54.21
N HIS A 323 -22.08 -1.16 -53.56
CA HIS A 323 -21.77 -2.42 -54.25
C HIS A 323 -23.01 -3.06 -54.89
N LEU A 324 -24.12 -3.15 -54.16
CA LEU A 324 -25.39 -3.68 -54.70
C LEU A 324 -25.94 -2.81 -55.83
N THR A 325 -25.76 -1.49 -55.76
CA THR A 325 -26.10 -0.57 -56.85
C THR A 325 -25.22 -0.82 -58.07
N GLN A 326 -23.89 -0.91 -57.92
CA GLN A 326 -22.96 -1.16 -59.02
C GLN A 326 -23.23 -2.49 -59.76
N HIS A 327 -23.84 -3.47 -59.09
CA HIS A 327 -24.24 -4.75 -59.68
C HIS A 327 -25.71 -4.77 -60.17
N GLY A 328 -26.40 -3.62 -60.18
CA GLY A 328 -27.77 -3.48 -60.69
C GLY A 328 -28.87 -4.08 -59.79
N VAL A 329 -28.54 -4.46 -58.55
CA VAL A 329 -29.49 -5.04 -57.58
C VAL A 329 -30.32 -3.98 -56.89
N LEU A 330 -29.71 -2.83 -56.57
CA LEU A 330 -30.41 -1.66 -56.01
C LEU A 330 -30.52 -0.53 -57.05
N PHE A 331 -31.61 0.24 -56.94
CA PHE A 331 -31.81 1.52 -57.63
C PHE A 331 -31.63 1.49 -59.16
N ASP A 332 -31.93 0.34 -59.80
CA ASP A 332 -31.70 0.10 -61.24
C ASP A 332 -30.27 0.40 -61.71
N GLY A 333 -29.28 0.24 -60.83
CA GLY A 333 -27.87 0.56 -61.12
C GLY A 333 -27.51 2.05 -61.05
N CYS A 334 -28.46 2.92 -60.70
CA CYS A 334 -28.27 4.36 -60.70
C CYS A 334 -27.80 4.87 -59.32
N ALA A 335 -26.48 4.95 -59.11
CA ALA A 335 -25.90 5.58 -57.93
C ALA A 335 -25.96 7.13 -58.03
N SER A 336 -26.40 7.79 -56.96
CA SER A 336 -26.34 9.25 -56.86
C SER A 336 -24.93 9.72 -56.44
N PRO A 337 -24.54 10.97 -56.78
CA PRO A 337 -23.29 11.55 -56.29
C PRO A 337 -23.20 11.60 -54.75
N ALA A 338 -24.34 11.74 -54.07
CA ALA A 338 -24.41 11.72 -52.60
C ALA A 338 -24.12 10.33 -52.03
N LEU A 339 -24.67 9.25 -52.61
CA LEU A 339 -24.40 7.86 -52.18
C LEU A 339 -22.91 7.48 -52.36
N LEU A 340 -22.27 8.02 -53.40
CA LEU A 340 -20.84 7.81 -53.65
C LEU A 340 -19.93 8.57 -52.68
N SER A 341 -20.42 9.62 -52.01
CA SER A 341 -19.67 10.36 -51.00
C SER A 341 -19.54 9.57 -49.69
N GLN A 342 -18.32 9.46 -49.17
CA GLN A 342 -18.06 8.87 -47.85
C GLN A 342 -18.85 9.60 -46.75
N GLY A 343 -19.35 8.87 -45.75
CA GLY A 343 -20.05 9.43 -44.60
C GLY A 343 -21.47 9.96 -44.86
N CYS A 344 -22.06 9.73 -46.03
CA CYS A 344 -23.44 10.19 -46.33
C CYS A 344 -24.54 9.43 -45.57
N ILE A 345 -24.23 8.24 -45.03
CA ILE A 345 -25.13 7.48 -44.15
C ILE A 345 -24.59 7.60 -42.73
N LEU A 346 -25.33 8.32 -41.88
CA LEU A 346 -25.00 8.55 -40.48
C LEU A 346 -25.47 7.38 -39.59
N LEU A 347 -24.91 7.26 -38.39
CA LEU A 347 -25.33 6.25 -37.41
C LEU A 347 -26.83 6.34 -37.07
N ASP A 348 -27.37 7.55 -36.98
CA ASP A 348 -28.79 7.77 -36.72
C ASP A 348 -29.66 7.34 -37.91
N HIS A 349 -29.18 7.48 -39.16
CA HIS A 349 -29.88 6.94 -40.33
C HIS A 349 -29.99 5.41 -40.23
N VAL A 350 -28.94 4.71 -39.80
CA VAL A 350 -28.98 3.25 -39.60
C VAL A 350 -30.00 2.87 -38.52
N ALA A 351 -30.05 3.60 -37.40
CA ALA A 351 -31.00 3.36 -36.32
C ALA A 351 -32.46 3.44 -36.80
N GLU A 352 -32.78 4.48 -37.59
CA GLU A 352 -34.11 4.70 -38.14
C GLU A 352 -34.48 3.66 -39.21
N MET A 353 -33.52 3.24 -40.04
CA MET A 353 -33.75 2.24 -41.08
C MET A 353 -33.99 0.82 -40.51
N GLU A 354 -33.49 0.52 -39.31
CA GLU A 354 -33.69 -0.77 -38.63
C GLU A 354 -35.01 -0.93 -37.88
N ASP A 355 -35.78 0.15 -37.70
CA ASP A 355 -37.05 0.07 -36.99
C ASP A 355 -38.06 -0.80 -37.76
N THR A 356 -38.56 -1.85 -37.11
CA THR A 356 -39.57 -2.74 -37.70
C THR A 356 -40.96 -2.10 -37.79
N ALA A 357 -41.22 -0.99 -37.09
CA ALA A 357 -42.51 -0.29 -37.12
C ALA A 357 -42.58 0.81 -38.19
N THR A 358 -41.50 1.59 -38.36
CA THR A 358 -41.47 2.74 -39.30
C THR A 358 -40.34 2.68 -40.34
N GLY A 359 -39.42 1.73 -40.23
CA GLY A 359 -38.15 1.73 -40.97
C GLY A 359 -38.30 1.77 -42.48
N THR A 360 -39.19 0.99 -43.10
CA THR A 360 -39.37 1.03 -44.57
C THR A 360 -39.75 2.43 -45.07
N ALA A 361 -40.53 3.19 -44.29
CA ALA A 361 -40.86 4.58 -44.62
C ALA A 361 -39.68 5.53 -44.38
N ARG A 362 -38.92 5.37 -43.29
CA ARG A 362 -37.68 6.15 -43.04
C ARG A 362 -36.61 5.88 -44.09
N VAL A 363 -36.39 4.62 -44.46
CA VAL A 363 -35.53 4.20 -45.58
C VAL A 363 -35.91 4.92 -46.87
N HIS A 364 -37.20 4.92 -47.23
CA HIS A 364 -37.68 5.67 -48.39
C HIS A 364 -37.33 7.17 -48.33
N THR A 365 -37.53 7.82 -47.18
CA THR A 365 -37.19 9.24 -46.99
C THR A 365 -35.68 9.50 -47.10
N ILE A 366 -34.87 8.77 -46.33
CA ILE A 366 -33.40 8.95 -46.28
C ILE A 366 -32.77 8.73 -47.66
N LEU A 367 -33.23 7.72 -48.42
CA LEU A 367 -32.73 7.46 -49.76
C LEU A 367 -33.19 8.53 -50.78
N GLN A 368 -34.39 9.09 -50.63
CA GLN A 368 -34.85 10.25 -51.43
C GLN A 368 -34.02 11.50 -51.15
N ASP A 369 -33.67 11.76 -49.88
CA ASP A 369 -32.80 12.88 -49.49
C ASP A 369 -31.36 12.72 -50.05
N LEU A 370 -30.91 11.48 -50.24
CA LEU A 370 -29.67 11.14 -50.98
C LEU A 370 -29.84 11.21 -52.52
N GLY A 371 -30.98 11.67 -53.03
CA GLY A 371 -31.24 11.84 -54.47
C GLY A 371 -31.47 10.53 -55.22
N LEU A 372 -31.90 9.46 -54.54
CA LEU A 372 -32.24 8.17 -55.13
C LEU A 372 -33.76 8.03 -55.29
N SER A 373 -34.19 7.14 -56.18
CA SER A 373 -35.61 6.80 -56.40
C SER A 373 -35.87 5.34 -55.99
N PRO A 374 -35.89 5.01 -54.69
CA PRO A 374 -36.03 3.65 -54.21
C PRO A 374 -37.41 3.04 -54.53
N ARG A 375 -37.42 1.76 -54.89
CA ARG A 375 -38.61 0.90 -54.90
C ARG A 375 -38.90 0.35 -53.48
N ALA A 376 -40.10 -0.19 -53.27
CA ALA A 376 -40.44 -0.88 -52.02
C ALA A 376 -39.49 -2.06 -51.73
N SER A 377 -39.09 -2.82 -52.76
CA SER A 377 -38.08 -3.89 -52.67
C SER A 377 -36.71 -3.38 -52.24
N ASP A 378 -36.32 -2.20 -52.73
CA ASP A 378 -35.03 -1.59 -52.39
C ASP A 378 -35.03 -1.17 -50.92
N ALA A 379 -36.16 -0.64 -50.43
CA ALA A 379 -36.32 -0.25 -49.04
C ALA A 379 -36.28 -1.45 -48.07
N GLU A 380 -36.89 -2.58 -48.44
CA GLU A 380 -36.77 -3.84 -47.70
C GLU A 380 -35.32 -4.35 -47.68
N LEU A 381 -34.63 -4.36 -48.83
CA LEU A 381 -33.24 -4.82 -48.92
C LEU A 381 -32.27 -3.94 -48.13
N VAL A 382 -32.43 -2.62 -48.17
CA VAL A 382 -31.64 -1.68 -47.37
C VAL A 382 -31.87 -1.89 -45.86
N GLN A 383 -33.12 -2.15 -45.44
CA GLN A 383 -33.42 -2.53 -44.06
C GLN A 383 -32.74 -3.84 -43.65
N TYR A 384 -32.74 -4.88 -44.51
CA TYR A 384 -32.00 -6.12 -44.25
C TYR A 384 -30.49 -5.90 -44.11
N VAL A 385 -29.89 -5.02 -44.94
CA VAL A 385 -28.48 -4.67 -44.84
C VAL A 385 -28.15 -4.03 -43.49
N CYS A 386 -28.93 -3.03 -43.06
CA CYS A 386 -28.72 -2.36 -41.77
C CYS A 386 -28.79 -3.38 -40.61
N VAL A 387 -29.89 -4.15 -40.55
CA VAL A 387 -30.08 -5.21 -39.54
C VAL A 387 -28.92 -6.22 -39.54
N ALA A 388 -28.40 -6.63 -40.70
CA ALA A 388 -27.28 -7.55 -40.78
C ALA A 388 -25.98 -6.95 -40.23
N VAL A 389 -25.65 -5.71 -40.60
CA VAL A 389 -24.45 -4.99 -40.13
C VAL A 389 -24.48 -4.82 -38.61
N CYS A 390 -25.57 -4.30 -38.04
CA CYS A 390 -25.67 -4.07 -36.60
C CYS A 390 -25.88 -5.35 -35.77
N THR A 391 -26.52 -6.39 -36.32
CA THR A 391 -26.55 -7.72 -35.67
C THR A 391 -25.15 -8.28 -35.54
N ARG A 392 -24.33 -8.21 -36.59
CA ARG A 392 -22.93 -8.64 -36.56
C ARG A 392 -22.14 -7.85 -35.51
N ALA A 393 -22.24 -6.51 -35.54
CA ALA A 393 -21.55 -5.63 -34.60
C ALA A 393 -21.90 -5.96 -33.13
N ALA A 394 -23.17 -6.17 -32.82
CA ALA A 394 -23.63 -6.55 -31.49
C ALA A 394 -23.13 -7.94 -31.07
N GLN A 395 -23.09 -8.91 -31.99
CA GLN A 395 -22.56 -10.25 -31.73
C GLN A 395 -21.04 -10.25 -31.48
N LEU A 396 -20.26 -9.49 -32.27
CA LEU A 396 -18.82 -9.33 -32.07
C LEU A 396 -18.52 -8.65 -30.72
N CYS A 397 -19.25 -7.57 -30.40
CA CYS A 397 -19.14 -6.90 -29.10
C CYS A 397 -19.51 -7.84 -27.93
N ALA A 398 -20.48 -8.73 -28.12
CA ALA A 398 -20.86 -9.74 -27.13
C ALA A 398 -19.79 -10.82 -26.93
N ALA A 399 -19.15 -11.30 -28.00
CA ALA A 399 -18.03 -12.25 -27.90
C ALA A 399 -16.84 -11.65 -27.15
N ALA A 400 -16.55 -10.37 -27.41
CA ALA A 400 -15.50 -9.65 -26.69
C ALA A 400 -15.85 -9.46 -25.21
N LEU A 401 -17.07 -9.03 -24.87
CA LEU A 401 -17.52 -8.92 -23.48
C LEU A 401 -17.52 -10.30 -22.77
N ALA A 402 -17.89 -11.37 -23.46
CA ALA A 402 -17.87 -12.73 -22.91
C ALA A 402 -16.44 -13.18 -22.53
N ALA A 403 -15.40 -12.72 -23.24
CA ALA A 403 -14.01 -12.95 -22.85
C ALA A 403 -13.66 -12.23 -21.54
N VAL A 404 -14.08 -10.97 -21.39
CA VAL A 404 -13.90 -10.17 -20.15
C VAL A 404 -14.59 -10.81 -18.96
N LEU A 405 -15.82 -11.28 -19.14
CA LEU A 405 -16.60 -11.98 -18.10
C LEU A 405 -15.94 -13.32 -17.73
N SER A 406 -15.44 -14.07 -18.72
CA SER A 406 -14.70 -15.32 -18.50
C SER A 406 -13.40 -15.06 -17.71
N ARG A 407 -12.69 -13.97 -18.03
CA ARG A 407 -11.47 -13.55 -17.33
C ARG A 407 -11.76 -13.15 -15.88
N LEU A 408 -12.79 -12.34 -15.64
CA LEU A 408 -13.24 -11.97 -14.30
C LEU A 408 -13.66 -13.19 -13.47
N GLN A 409 -14.43 -14.10 -14.07
CA GLN A 409 -14.86 -15.33 -13.40
C GLN A 409 -13.64 -16.16 -12.96
N HIS A 410 -12.64 -16.31 -13.84
CA HIS A 410 -11.41 -17.05 -13.56
C HIS A 410 -10.54 -16.34 -12.52
N SER A 411 -10.32 -15.02 -12.64
CA SER A 411 -9.44 -14.27 -11.73
C SER A 411 -9.99 -14.14 -10.30
N ARG A 412 -11.32 -14.23 -10.14
CA ARG A 412 -12.02 -14.30 -8.86
C ARG A 412 -12.21 -15.72 -8.31
N GLU A 413 -11.78 -16.76 -9.04
CA GLU A 413 -11.91 -18.18 -8.66
C GLU A 413 -13.38 -18.62 -8.41
N GLN A 414 -14.35 -18.02 -9.13
CA GLN A 414 -15.79 -18.21 -8.90
C GLN A 414 -16.45 -19.23 -9.85
N GLN A 415 -17.29 -20.12 -9.31
CA GLN A 415 -18.10 -21.05 -10.12
C GLN A 415 -19.23 -20.34 -10.89
N THR A 416 -19.79 -19.28 -10.32
CA THR A 416 -20.75 -18.37 -10.98
C THR A 416 -20.39 -16.94 -10.63
N LEU A 417 -20.35 -16.07 -11.65
CA LEU A 417 -20.03 -14.65 -11.51
C LEU A 417 -21.33 -13.84 -11.49
N GLN A 418 -21.55 -12.99 -10.47
CA GLN A 418 -22.62 -11.99 -10.46
C GLN A 418 -22.01 -10.61 -10.61
N VAL A 419 -22.30 -9.91 -11.70
CA VAL A 419 -21.61 -8.64 -12.03
C VAL A 419 -22.54 -7.65 -12.74
N ALA A 420 -22.31 -6.36 -12.51
CA ALA A 420 -22.90 -5.30 -13.31
C ALA A 420 -21.94 -4.76 -14.36
N VAL A 421 -22.43 -4.62 -15.60
CA VAL A 421 -21.74 -3.99 -16.74
C VAL A 421 -22.36 -2.62 -16.98
N ALA A 422 -21.57 -1.57 -16.79
CA ALA A 422 -21.95 -0.22 -17.20
C ALA A 422 -21.87 -0.10 -18.73
N THR A 423 -22.92 0.39 -19.37
CA THR A 423 -22.97 0.62 -20.82
C THR A 423 -23.12 2.10 -21.14
N GLY A 424 -22.25 2.65 -21.98
CA GLY A 424 -22.31 4.05 -22.43
C GLY A 424 -22.02 4.20 -23.93
N GLY A 425 -22.45 5.32 -24.49
CA GLY A 425 -22.22 5.67 -25.89
C GLY A 425 -23.47 5.56 -26.78
N ARG A 426 -23.49 6.39 -27.82
CA ARG A 426 -24.65 6.63 -28.69
C ARG A 426 -25.21 5.38 -29.38
N VAL A 427 -24.43 4.31 -29.58
CA VAL A 427 -24.99 3.08 -30.18
C VAL A 427 -25.98 2.43 -29.21
N PHE A 428 -25.69 2.37 -27.90
CA PHE A 428 -26.65 1.83 -26.93
C PHE A 428 -27.88 2.73 -26.72
N GLU A 429 -27.70 4.05 -26.84
CA GLU A 429 -28.79 5.03 -26.71
C GLU A 429 -29.75 5.02 -27.91
N ARG A 430 -29.20 4.89 -29.13
CA ARG A 430 -29.96 5.01 -30.39
C ARG A 430 -30.40 3.68 -30.99
N HIS A 431 -29.76 2.56 -30.65
CA HIS A 431 -30.05 1.22 -31.22
C HIS A 431 -30.52 0.22 -30.15
N PRO A 432 -31.80 0.24 -29.73
CA PRO A 432 -32.32 -0.72 -28.72
C PRO A 432 -32.13 -2.20 -29.11
N ARG A 433 -32.13 -2.51 -30.42
CA ARG A 433 -31.87 -3.86 -30.96
C ARG A 433 -30.45 -4.34 -30.64
N PHE A 434 -29.46 -3.45 -30.68
CA PHE A 434 -28.05 -3.76 -30.42
C PHE A 434 -27.87 -4.31 -29.00
N LEU A 435 -28.40 -3.60 -27.99
CA LEU A 435 -28.32 -4.04 -26.59
C LEU A 435 -29.06 -5.35 -26.35
N ARG A 436 -30.19 -5.60 -27.05
CA ARG A 436 -30.93 -6.87 -26.96
C ARG A 436 -30.10 -8.04 -27.51
N ILE A 437 -29.57 -7.90 -28.73
CA ILE A 437 -28.75 -8.94 -29.37
C ILE A 437 -27.48 -9.21 -28.56
N LEU A 438 -26.86 -8.16 -28.01
CA LEU A 438 -25.70 -8.29 -27.14
C LEU A 438 -26.03 -9.11 -25.89
N LYS A 439 -27.14 -8.80 -25.19
CA LYS A 439 -27.61 -9.58 -24.02
C LYS A 439 -27.83 -11.05 -24.35
N GLU A 440 -28.62 -11.33 -25.40
CA GLU A 440 -28.92 -12.69 -25.86
C GLU A 440 -27.63 -13.48 -26.20
N THR A 441 -26.67 -12.83 -26.85
CA THR A 441 -25.40 -13.45 -27.27
C THR A 441 -24.45 -13.67 -26.08
N VAL A 442 -24.35 -12.72 -25.14
CA VAL A 442 -23.57 -12.89 -23.91
C VAL A 442 -24.08 -14.08 -23.09
N THR A 443 -25.40 -14.22 -22.92
CA THR A 443 -26.01 -15.37 -22.23
C THR A 443 -25.65 -16.71 -22.88
N LEU A 444 -25.49 -16.74 -24.22
CA LEU A 444 -25.12 -17.95 -24.97
C LEU A 444 -23.62 -18.32 -24.84
N LEU A 445 -22.76 -17.32 -24.65
CA LEU A 445 -21.28 -17.46 -24.64
C LEU A 445 -20.68 -17.54 -23.23
N ALA A 446 -21.33 -16.94 -22.23
CA ALA A 446 -20.91 -16.92 -20.83
C ALA A 446 -22.06 -17.38 -19.89
N PRO A 447 -22.56 -18.63 -20.01
CA PRO A 447 -23.74 -19.10 -19.27
C PRO A 447 -23.55 -19.18 -17.74
N ASN A 448 -22.31 -19.13 -17.24
CA ASN A 448 -21.99 -19.11 -15.81
C ASN A 448 -21.94 -17.68 -15.21
N CYS A 449 -22.22 -16.66 -16.02
CA CYS A 449 -22.20 -15.25 -15.62
C CYS A 449 -23.62 -14.67 -15.59
N ASP A 450 -24.08 -14.25 -14.42
CA ASP A 450 -25.34 -13.53 -14.21
C ASP A 450 -25.06 -12.01 -14.29
N VAL A 451 -25.31 -11.46 -15.49
CA VAL A 451 -24.91 -10.11 -15.87
C VAL A 451 -26.10 -9.15 -15.88
N SER A 452 -26.01 -8.07 -15.09
CA SER A 452 -26.93 -6.94 -15.17
C SER A 452 -26.30 -5.79 -15.96
N PHE A 453 -27.01 -5.26 -16.96
CA PHE A 453 -26.56 -4.13 -17.77
C PHE A 453 -27.18 -2.83 -17.26
N ILE A 454 -26.34 -1.84 -16.94
CA ILE A 454 -26.74 -0.55 -16.36
C ILE A 454 -26.32 0.57 -17.33
N PRO A 455 -27.25 1.39 -17.86
CA PRO A 455 -26.88 2.52 -18.70
C PRO A 455 -26.19 3.62 -17.86
N SER A 456 -25.15 4.22 -18.42
CA SER A 456 -24.57 5.47 -17.90
C SER A 456 -25.58 6.60 -18.11
N VAL A 457 -25.82 7.42 -17.08
CA VAL A 457 -26.88 8.44 -17.08
C VAL A 457 -26.42 9.75 -17.77
N ASP A 458 -25.11 10.00 -17.83
CA ASP A 458 -24.56 11.29 -18.25
C ASP A 458 -23.34 11.19 -19.19
N GLY A 459 -23.10 10.01 -19.78
CA GLY A 459 -21.94 9.76 -20.65
C GLY A 459 -20.65 9.39 -19.92
N GLY A 460 -20.66 9.36 -18.57
CA GLY A 460 -19.51 8.98 -17.74
C GLY A 460 -18.90 10.14 -16.94
N GLY A 461 -19.33 11.38 -17.18
CA GLY A 461 -18.82 12.58 -16.49
C GLY A 461 -18.89 12.50 -14.97
N ARG A 462 -19.99 11.99 -14.40
CA ARG A 462 -20.14 11.74 -12.96
C ARG A 462 -19.12 10.74 -12.42
N GLY A 463 -18.75 9.72 -13.21
CA GLY A 463 -17.72 8.77 -12.83
C GLY A 463 -16.31 9.34 -12.93
N VAL A 464 -16.06 10.24 -13.87
CA VAL A 464 -14.80 11.00 -13.96
C VAL A 464 -14.66 11.90 -12.73
N ALA A 465 -15.72 12.61 -12.33
CA ALA A 465 -15.77 13.38 -11.09
C ALA A 465 -15.56 12.49 -9.84
N MET A 466 -16.12 11.27 -9.84
CA MET A 466 -15.94 10.28 -8.77
C MET A 466 -14.48 9.85 -8.60
N VAL A 467 -13.79 9.51 -9.69
CA VAL A 467 -12.35 9.19 -9.67
C VAL A 467 -11.55 10.42 -9.22
N THR A 468 -11.89 11.61 -9.71
CA THR A 468 -11.27 12.88 -9.32
C THR A 468 -11.41 13.16 -7.81
N ALA A 469 -12.58 12.85 -7.23
CA ALA A 469 -12.84 12.98 -5.81
C ALA A 469 -12.00 12.01 -4.96
N VAL A 470 -11.89 10.75 -5.40
CA VAL A 470 -11.04 9.74 -4.73
C VAL A 470 -9.56 10.13 -4.81
N ALA A 471 -9.08 10.51 -6.00
CA ALA A 471 -7.70 10.95 -6.22
C ALA A 471 -7.34 12.16 -5.35
N ALA A 472 -8.19 13.20 -5.36
CA ALA A 472 -7.98 14.40 -4.54
C ALA A 472 -8.01 14.11 -3.04
N ARG A 473 -8.86 13.16 -2.60
CA ARG A 473 -8.92 12.72 -1.20
C ARG A 473 -7.65 11.96 -0.80
N LEU A 474 -7.18 11.03 -1.63
CA LEU A 474 -5.95 10.28 -1.38
C LEU A 474 -4.72 11.19 -1.33
N ALA A 475 -4.62 12.18 -2.23
CA ALA A 475 -3.57 13.19 -2.19
C ALA A 475 -3.61 14.03 -0.89
N ALA A 476 -4.80 14.43 -0.44
CA ALA A 476 -4.96 15.13 0.84
C ALA A 476 -4.60 14.24 2.04
N HIS A 477 -5.02 12.97 2.05
CA HIS A 477 -4.67 11.99 3.07
C HIS A 477 -3.14 11.78 3.15
N ARG A 478 -2.48 11.64 1.99
CA ARG A 478 -1.02 11.50 1.89
C ARG A 478 -0.31 12.71 2.50
N ARG A 479 -0.73 13.91 2.12
CA ARG A 479 -0.17 15.16 2.67
C ARG A 479 -0.33 15.25 4.19
N ILE A 480 -1.51 14.89 4.73
CA ILE A 480 -1.75 14.90 6.19
C ILE A 480 -0.85 13.87 6.91
N LEU A 481 -0.64 12.70 6.31
CA LEU A 481 0.30 11.69 6.83
C LEU A 481 1.73 12.23 6.86
N GLU A 482 2.20 12.82 5.75
CA GLU A 482 3.55 13.40 5.63
C GLU A 482 3.76 14.56 6.62
N GLU A 483 2.82 15.50 6.71
CA GLU A 483 2.86 16.59 7.71
C GLU A 483 2.84 16.05 9.16
N THR A 484 2.14 14.94 9.41
CA THR A 484 2.09 14.29 10.73
C THR A 484 3.39 13.55 11.07
N LEU A 485 4.07 12.96 10.08
CA LEU A 485 5.29 12.17 10.25
C LEU A 485 6.59 12.99 10.09
N ALA A 486 6.54 14.19 9.50
CA ALA A 486 7.71 15.05 9.33
C ALA A 486 8.52 15.30 10.64
N PRO A 487 7.90 15.51 11.82
CA PRO A 487 8.63 15.66 13.08
C PRO A 487 9.42 14.41 13.54
N PHE A 488 9.16 13.23 12.95
CA PHE A 488 9.91 12.00 13.23
C PHE A 488 11.15 11.84 12.33
N GLN A 489 11.26 12.62 11.25
CA GLN A 489 12.38 12.55 10.32
C GLN A 489 13.56 13.39 10.82
N LEU A 490 14.49 12.76 11.56
CA LEU A 490 15.65 13.47 12.12
C LEU A 490 16.70 13.77 11.04
N THR A 491 17.05 15.04 10.91
CA THR A 491 18.17 15.51 10.10
C THR A 491 19.52 15.16 10.76
N LEU A 492 20.59 15.18 9.96
CA LEU A 492 21.94 14.96 10.49
C LEU A 492 22.30 16.02 11.55
N GLU A 493 21.93 17.27 11.32
CA GLU A 493 22.15 18.38 12.28
C GLU A 493 21.45 18.13 13.62
N GLN A 494 20.18 17.73 13.60
CA GLN A 494 19.45 17.39 14.83
C GLN A 494 20.11 16.23 15.58
N MET A 495 20.55 15.18 14.88
CA MET A 495 21.26 14.06 15.50
C MET A 495 22.62 14.46 16.10
N THR A 496 23.36 15.36 15.44
CA THR A 496 24.61 15.93 15.97
C THR A 496 24.36 16.79 17.22
N VAL A 497 23.25 17.54 17.28
CA VAL A 497 22.84 18.27 18.49
C VAL A 497 22.54 17.31 19.65
N VAL A 498 21.83 16.20 19.40
CA VAL A 498 21.57 15.15 20.42
C VAL A 498 22.89 14.58 20.96
N GLN A 499 23.83 14.24 20.07
CA GLN A 499 25.15 13.73 20.44
C GLN A 499 25.93 14.73 21.32
N ALA A 500 25.97 16.00 20.92
CA ALA A 500 26.67 17.06 21.66
C ALA A 500 26.02 17.35 23.03
N GLN A 501 24.69 17.41 23.10
CA GLN A 501 23.95 17.60 24.36
C GLN A 501 24.14 16.42 25.32
N MET A 502 24.06 15.18 24.81
CA MET A 502 24.32 13.95 25.59
C MET A 502 25.72 14.03 26.21
N ARG A 503 26.73 14.40 25.42
CA ARG A 503 28.11 14.56 25.88
C ARG A 503 28.26 15.61 26.98
N VAL A 504 27.61 16.77 26.87
CA VAL A 504 27.61 17.79 27.93
C VAL A 504 26.96 17.25 29.20
N ALA A 505 25.84 16.55 29.09
CA ALA A 505 25.18 15.92 30.23
C ALA A 505 26.06 14.84 30.91
N MET A 506 26.84 14.08 30.13
CA MET A 506 27.79 13.08 30.65
C MET A 506 28.89 13.75 31.49
N ILE A 507 29.48 14.83 30.98
CA ILE A 507 30.53 15.58 31.68
C ILE A 507 29.99 16.13 33.00
N ARG A 508 28.82 16.78 32.99
CA ARG A 508 28.19 17.33 34.20
C ARG A 508 27.89 16.25 35.25
N GLY A 509 27.30 15.13 34.82
CA GLY A 509 26.96 14.02 35.73
C GLY A 509 28.20 13.42 36.41
N LEU A 510 29.29 13.24 35.66
CA LEU A 510 30.57 12.74 36.19
C LEU A 510 31.24 13.71 37.20
N GLN A 511 31.01 15.01 37.05
CA GLN A 511 31.47 16.04 38.00
C GLN A 511 30.53 16.22 39.20
N GLY A 512 29.40 15.49 39.25
CA GLY A 512 28.39 15.66 40.30
C GLY A 512 27.55 16.95 40.17
N GLU A 513 27.61 17.62 39.03
CA GLU A 513 26.79 18.80 38.72
C GLU A 513 25.33 18.39 38.41
N ALA A 514 24.43 19.38 38.40
CA ALA A 514 23.06 19.19 37.96
C ALA A 514 23.01 18.76 36.47
N SER A 515 22.63 17.51 36.24
CA SER A 515 22.53 16.89 34.91
C SER A 515 21.29 15.99 34.82
N SER A 516 20.78 15.81 33.60
CA SER A 516 19.78 14.80 33.28
C SER A 516 20.36 13.37 33.27
N LEU A 517 21.68 13.22 33.14
CA LEU A 517 22.39 11.94 33.28
C LEU A 517 22.98 11.79 34.68
N ARG A 518 22.76 10.62 35.31
CA ARG A 518 23.23 10.36 36.69
C ARG A 518 24.68 9.89 36.77
N MET A 519 25.20 9.26 35.71
CA MET A 519 26.59 8.80 35.58
C MET A 519 27.10 8.05 36.84
N LEU A 520 26.33 7.04 37.25
CA LEU A 520 26.50 6.31 38.51
C LEU A 520 27.75 5.40 38.48
N PRO A 521 28.69 5.56 39.43
CA PRO A 521 29.83 4.64 39.59
C PRO A 521 29.39 3.23 39.97
N THR A 522 29.91 2.22 39.29
CA THR A 522 29.54 0.81 39.51
C THR A 522 30.54 0.00 40.34
N TYR A 523 31.69 0.59 40.65
CA TYR A 523 32.84 -0.05 41.30
C TYR A 523 33.50 -1.21 40.51
N VAL A 524 33.00 -1.56 39.33
CA VAL A 524 33.69 -2.47 38.39
C VAL A 524 34.84 -1.72 37.74
N ARG A 525 36.09 -2.13 38.01
CA ARG A 525 37.32 -1.42 37.57
C ARG A 525 38.07 -2.06 36.39
N ALA A 526 37.70 -3.27 35.99
CA ALA A 526 38.30 -4.00 34.87
C ALA A 526 37.23 -4.84 34.15
N THR A 527 37.40 -5.01 32.85
CA THR A 527 36.73 -6.04 32.05
C THR A 527 37.32 -7.42 32.35
N PRO A 528 36.71 -8.54 31.91
CA PRO A 528 37.35 -9.84 31.98
C PRO A 528 38.65 -9.85 31.15
N ASP A 529 39.65 -10.62 31.58
CA ASP A 529 40.92 -10.78 30.85
C ASP A 529 41.23 -12.24 30.46
N GLY A 530 40.30 -13.16 30.73
CA GLY A 530 40.46 -14.58 30.44
C GLY A 530 41.18 -15.35 31.52
N SER A 531 41.55 -14.74 32.66
CA SER A 531 42.06 -15.42 33.86
C SER A 531 40.97 -15.83 34.86
N GLU A 532 39.72 -15.43 34.64
CA GLU A 532 38.58 -15.75 35.51
C GLU A 532 38.32 -17.26 35.57
N ARG A 533 38.24 -17.85 36.77
CA ARG A 533 37.93 -19.28 36.98
C ARG A 533 37.04 -19.47 38.21
N GLY A 534 36.13 -20.44 38.19
CA GLY A 534 35.33 -20.85 39.35
C GLY A 534 33.83 -21.06 39.06
N ASP A 535 33.11 -21.53 40.08
CA ASP A 535 31.65 -21.71 40.07
C ASP A 535 30.99 -20.52 40.81
N PHE A 536 30.08 -19.83 40.13
CA PHE A 536 29.43 -18.60 40.60
C PHE A 536 27.92 -18.73 40.52
N LEU A 537 27.20 -18.13 41.48
CA LEU A 537 25.77 -17.88 41.35
C LEU A 537 25.54 -16.50 40.74
N ALA A 538 24.57 -16.38 39.86
CA ALA A 538 24.06 -15.09 39.40
C ALA A 538 22.54 -15.01 39.58
N LEU A 539 22.06 -13.83 40.01
CA LEU A 539 20.65 -13.49 40.05
C LEU A 539 20.38 -12.42 39.00
N ASP A 540 19.28 -12.51 38.27
CA ASP A 540 18.89 -11.53 37.26
C ASP A 540 17.46 -11.04 37.50
N LEU A 541 17.35 -9.79 37.97
CA LEU A 541 16.10 -9.12 38.30
C LEU A 541 16.00 -7.78 37.57
N GLY A 542 15.24 -7.77 36.47
CA GLY A 542 14.92 -6.55 35.72
C GLY A 542 13.51 -6.49 35.11
N GLY A 543 12.66 -7.48 35.41
CA GLY A 543 11.30 -7.61 34.93
C GLY A 543 10.53 -8.69 35.71
N THR A 544 9.37 -9.12 35.20
CA THR A 544 8.55 -10.17 35.83
C THR A 544 9.17 -11.57 35.75
N ASN A 545 10.11 -11.79 34.83
CA ASN A 545 10.91 -13.02 34.73
C ASN A 545 12.20 -12.82 35.53
N PHE A 546 12.24 -13.37 36.75
CA PHE A 546 13.44 -13.46 37.57
C PHE A 546 14.24 -14.70 37.18
N ARG A 547 15.57 -14.64 37.15
CA ARG A 547 16.41 -15.80 36.83
C ARG A 547 17.43 -16.06 37.91
N VAL A 548 17.63 -17.33 38.24
CA VAL A 548 18.75 -17.82 39.05
C VAL A 548 19.64 -18.65 38.13
N LEU A 549 20.94 -18.38 38.15
CA LEU A 549 21.93 -19.02 37.30
C LEU A 549 23.06 -19.61 38.15
N LEU A 550 23.55 -20.78 37.76
CA LEU A 550 24.89 -21.27 38.08
C LEU A 550 25.76 -21.06 36.83
N VAL A 551 26.86 -20.34 36.99
CA VAL A 551 27.82 -20.08 35.92
C VAL A 551 29.16 -20.68 36.33
N ARG A 552 29.65 -21.65 35.55
CA ARG A 552 30.97 -22.25 35.71
C ARG A 552 31.91 -21.64 34.68
N VAL A 553 32.95 -20.95 35.16
CA VAL A 553 33.97 -20.34 34.32
C VAL A 553 35.22 -21.21 34.39
N ALA A 554 35.62 -21.75 33.24
CA ALA A 554 36.82 -22.54 33.05
C ALA A 554 37.68 -21.91 31.94
N GLU A 555 38.86 -22.49 31.72
CA GLU A 555 39.75 -22.01 30.66
C GLU A 555 39.08 -22.14 29.28
N GLY A 556 38.93 -21.01 28.59
CA GLY A 556 38.31 -20.95 27.26
C GLY A 556 36.83 -21.37 27.19
N SER A 557 36.13 -21.55 28.32
CA SER A 557 34.74 -22.02 28.31
C SER A 557 33.91 -21.55 29.50
N VAL A 558 32.65 -21.19 29.24
CA VAL A 558 31.66 -20.81 30.25
C VAL A 558 30.44 -21.71 30.10
N GLN A 559 30.09 -22.45 31.15
CA GLN A 559 28.87 -23.25 31.20
C GLN A 559 27.83 -22.53 32.06
N ILE A 560 26.61 -22.39 31.55
CA ILE A 560 25.51 -21.70 32.23
C ILE A 560 24.36 -22.68 32.41
N ILE A 561 23.90 -22.83 33.65
CA ILE A 561 22.65 -23.53 33.99
C ILE A 561 21.74 -22.47 34.60
N ASN A 562 20.59 -22.19 34.00
CA ASN A 562 19.64 -21.20 34.51
C ASN A 562 18.26 -21.80 34.77
N GLN A 563 17.49 -21.13 35.63
CA GLN A 563 16.07 -21.39 35.83
C GLN A 563 15.31 -20.07 35.95
N VAL A 564 14.19 -19.97 35.22
CA VAL A 564 13.31 -18.79 35.22
C VAL A 564 12.19 -18.98 36.25
N TYR A 565 11.94 -17.94 37.02
CA TYR A 565 10.89 -17.83 38.02
C TYR A 565 10.01 -16.61 37.72
N SER A 566 8.70 -16.78 37.84
CA SER A 566 7.77 -15.65 37.75
C SER A 566 7.74 -14.88 39.08
N ILE A 567 7.76 -13.56 39.01
CA ILE A 567 7.41 -12.67 40.12
C ILE A 567 5.97 -12.19 39.92
N PRO A 568 5.01 -12.63 40.75
CA PRO A 568 3.63 -12.14 40.69
C PRO A 568 3.55 -10.64 40.96
N GLU A 569 2.59 -9.96 40.33
CA GLU A 569 2.38 -8.52 40.51
C GLU A 569 2.16 -8.12 41.98
N CYS A 570 1.43 -8.94 42.74
CA CYS A 570 1.21 -8.76 44.18
C CYS A 570 2.50 -8.89 45.04
N ARG A 571 3.62 -9.33 44.46
CA ARG A 571 4.96 -9.30 45.04
C ARG A 571 5.75 -8.09 44.53
N ALA A 572 5.75 -7.83 43.22
CA ALA A 572 6.45 -6.70 42.60
C ALA A 572 5.94 -5.31 43.06
N GLN A 573 4.65 -5.22 43.41
CA GLN A 573 3.98 -4.04 43.98
C GLN A 573 3.61 -4.24 45.47
N GLY A 574 4.17 -5.28 46.10
CA GLY A 574 3.90 -5.64 47.49
C GLY A 574 4.75 -4.86 48.50
N SER A 575 5.11 -5.48 49.61
CA SER A 575 6.18 -4.97 50.47
C SER A 575 7.53 -5.57 50.06
N GLY A 576 8.61 -4.82 50.28
CA GLY A 576 9.98 -5.27 50.01
C GLY A 576 10.28 -6.63 50.63
N GLN A 577 9.88 -6.83 51.89
CA GLN A 577 9.98 -8.13 52.56
C GLN A 577 9.35 -9.26 51.74
N LYS A 578 8.11 -9.08 51.23
CA LYS A 578 7.41 -10.10 50.42
C LYS A 578 8.09 -10.39 49.08
N LEU A 579 8.82 -9.41 48.52
CA LEU A 579 9.59 -9.54 47.28
C LEU A 579 10.90 -10.30 47.53
N PHE A 580 11.71 -9.87 48.50
CA PHE A 580 12.99 -10.52 48.80
C PHE A 580 12.83 -11.91 49.42
N ASP A 581 11.78 -12.16 50.22
CA ASP A 581 11.46 -13.51 50.72
C ASP A 581 11.15 -14.46 49.54
N HIS A 582 10.42 -13.99 48.51
CA HIS A 582 10.14 -14.77 47.28
C HIS A 582 11.40 -15.02 46.44
N ILE A 583 12.29 -14.03 46.32
CA ILE A 583 13.60 -14.18 45.66
C ILE A 583 14.43 -15.28 46.35
N VAL A 584 14.48 -15.30 47.68
CA VAL A 584 15.20 -16.34 48.43
C VAL A 584 14.55 -17.71 48.27
N ASP A 585 13.21 -17.80 48.24
CA ASP A 585 12.50 -19.06 47.97
C ASP A 585 12.88 -19.65 46.59
N CYS A 586 13.02 -18.80 45.57
CA CYS A 586 13.49 -19.20 44.24
C CYS A 586 14.94 -19.72 44.27
N ILE A 587 15.84 -19.06 45.00
CA ILE A 587 17.24 -19.51 45.12
C ILE A 587 17.33 -20.87 45.85
N VAL A 588 16.52 -21.07 46.90
CA VAL A 588 16.42 -22.35 47.63
C VAL A 588 15.91 -23.47 46.72
N ASP A 589 14.90 -23.22 45.90
CA ASP A 589 14.39 -24.20 44.92
C ASP A 589 15.47 -24.54 43.87
N PHE A 590 16.17 -23.54 43.34
CA PHE A 590 17.24 -23.74 42.35
C PHE A 590 18.38 -24.59 42.92
N GLN A 591 18.94 -24.23 44.09
CA GLN A 591 20.04 -24.98 44.70
C GLN A 591 19.66 -26.43 45.01
N LYS A 592 18.42 -26.68 45.46
CA LYS A 592 17.90 -28.04 45.69
C LYS A 592 17.88 -28.87 44.40
N ARG A 593 17.43 -28.28 43.29
CA ARG A 593 17.39 -28.95 41.98
C ARG A 593 18.78 -29.23 41.41
N GLN A 594 19.72 -28.32 41.61
CA GLN A 594 21.09 -28.45 41.12
C GLN A 594 22.05 -29.22 42.06
N GLY A 595 21.55 -29.73 43.20
CA GLY A 595 22.39 -30.45 44.17
C GLY A 595 23.39 -29.58 44.94
N LEU A 596 23.17 -28.27 45.00
CA LEU A 596 24.07 -27.28 45.63
C LEU A 596 23.72 -26.98 47.10
N SER A 597 22.79 -27.72 47.69
CA SER A 597 22.35 -27.55 49.09
C SER A 597 23.54 -27.58 50.05
N GLY A 598 23.76 -26.49 50.79
CA GLY A 598 24.86 -26.37 51.75
C GLY A 598 26.18 -25.84 51.17
N GLN A 599 26.24 -25.48 49.88
CA GLN A 599 27.40 -24.81 49.29
C GLN A 599 27.24 -23.28 49.36
N SER A 600 28.22 -22.58 49.93
CA SER A 600 28.31 -21.12 49.90
C SER A 600 29.12 -20.69 48.67
N LEU A 601 28.43 -20.38 47.57
CA LEU A 601 29.05 -19.90 46.34
C LEU A 601 29.07 -18.37 46.29
N PRO A 602 30.09 -17.74 45.67
CA PRO A 602 30.08 -16.30 45.41
C PRO A 602 28.94 -15.93 44.46
N LEU A 603 28.21 -14.87 44.81
CA LEU A 603 26.99 -14.46 44.12
C LEU A 603 27.09 -13.04 43.57
N GLY A 604 26.79 -12.90 42.28
CA GLY A 604 26.54 -11.63 41.61
C GLY A 604 25.05 -11.38 41.45
N PHE A 605 24.58 -10.20 41.83
CA PHE A 605 23.16 -9.82 41.74
C PHE A 605 22.98 -8.76 40.67
N THR A 606 22.54 -9.16 39.46
CA THR A 606 22.04 -8.21 38.47
C THR A 606 20.69 -7.67 38.93
N PHE A 607 20.66 -6.39 39.26
CA PHE A 607 19.51 -5.66 39.74
C PHE A 607 19.31 -4.43 38.85
N SER A 608 18.39 -4.55 37.89
CA SER A 608 18.29 -3.66 36.74
C SER A 608 17.49 -2.39 37.00
N PHE A 609 17.77 -1.73 38.12
CA PHE A 609 17.12 -0.49 38.56
C PHE A 609 18.18 0.55 38.96
N PRO A 610 17.83 1.86 39.01
CA PRO A 610 18.79 2.89 39.36
C PRO A 610 19.25 2.77 40.81
N CYS A 611 20.50 2.36 41.02
CA CYS A 611 21.11 2.20 42.34
C CYS A 611 22.32 3.13 42.52
N LYS A 612 22.35 3.90 43.62
CA LYS A 612 23.57 4.56 44.07
C LYS A 612 24.41 3.51 44.80
N GLN A 613 25.46 3.02 44.14
CA GLN A 613 26.42 2.13 44.76
C GLN A 613 27.36 2.91 45.69
N LEU A 614 27.74 2.27 46.80
CA LEU A 614 28.77 2.75 47.74
C LEU A 614 30.01 1.84 47.75
N GLY A 615 29.87 0.67 47.14
CA GLY A 615 30.89 -0.35 46.93
C GLY A 615 30.34 -1.39 45.95
N LEU A 616 31.12 -2.43 45.67
CA LEU A 616 30.67 -3.47 44.75
C LEU A 616 29.49 -4.29 45.33
N ASP A 617 29.46 -4.51 46.65
CA ASP A 617 28.43 -5.29 47.36
C ASP A 617 27.33 -4.44 48.03
N GLN A 618 27.24 -3.14 47.73
CA GLN A 618 26.29 -2.21 48.37
C GLN A 618 25.65 -1.28 47.34
N GLY A 619 24.32 -1.30 47.24
CA GLY A 619 23.56 -0.53 46.26
C GLY A 619 22.24 -0.01 46.83
N ILE A 620 22.17 1.30 47.05
CA ILE A 620 20.95 1.97 47.53
C ILE A 620 20.01 2.19 46.34
N LEU A 621 18.84 1.56 46.35
CA LEU A 621 17.80 1.78 45.33
C LEU A 621 17.33 3.24 45.39
N LEU A 622 17.45 3.97 44.29
CA LEU A 622 17.06 5.38 44.20
C LEU A 622 15.56 5.55 43.95
N ASN A 623 15.03 4.81 42.97
CA ASN A 623 13.62 4.82 42.61
C ASN A 623 13.29 3.55 41.81
N TRP A 624 12.08 3.01 41.97
CA TRP A 624 11.59 1.94 41.11
C TRP A 624 11.36 2.43 39.67
N THR A 625 11.37 1.46 38.74
CA THR A 625 11.06 1.64 37.31
C THR A 625 10.37 0.37 36.79
N LYS A 626 10.06 0.29 35.49
CA LYS A 626 9.66 -0.96 34.79
C LYS A 626 8.45 -1.70 35.42
N GLY A 627 7.56 -1.00 36.13
CA GLY A 627 6.34 -1.55 36.75
C GLY A 627 6.48 -2.14 38.16
N PHE A 628 7.67 -2.08 38.76
CA PHE A 628 7.85 -2.42 40.18
C PHE A 628 7.43 -1.25 41.07
N ASN A 629 6.95 -1.56 42.29
CA ASN A 629 6.62 -0.56 43.31
C ASN A 629 6.62 -1.17 44.72
N ALA A 630 7.61 -2.00 45.05
CA ALA A 630 7.65 -2.70 46.33
C ALA A 630 8.00 -1.72 47.47
N SER A 631 7.10 -1.59 48.45
CA SER A 631 7.23 -0.59 49.52
C SER A 631 8.35 -0.92 50.51
N GLY A 632 9.08 0.12 50.94
CA GLY A 632 10.22 -0.03 51.86
C GLY A 632 11.52 -0.51 51.21
N CYS A 633 11.65 -0.46 49.88
CA CYS A 633 12.90 -0.73 49.16
C CYS A 633 13.65 0.55 48.76
N GLU A 634 12.93 1.61 48.36
CA GLU A 634 13.57 2.88 47.96
C GLU A 634 14.30 3.52 49.15
N GLY A 635 15.51 4.02 48.90
CA GLY A 635 16.42 4.53 49.93
C GLY A 635 17.09 3.44 50.79
N GLN A 636 16.85 2.15 50.55
CA GLN A 636 17.50 1.04 51.25
C GLN A 636 18.57 0.36 50.39
N ASP A 637 19.57 -0.24 51.04
CA ASP A 637 20.54 -1.12 50.36
C ASP A 637 19.87 -2.45 49.98
N VAL A 638 19.85 -2.73 48.68
CA VAL A 638 19.26 -3.91 48.06
C VAL A 638 19.97 -5.18 48.51
N VAL A 639 21.29 -5.12 48.73
CA VAL A 639 22.07 -6.28 49.17
C VAL A 639 21.80 -6.57 50.65
N TYR A 640 21.69 -5.55 51.50
CA TYR A 640 21.19 -5.69 52.87
C TYR A 640 19.78 -6.31 52.91
N LEU A 641 18.82 -5.87 52.09
CA LEU A 641 17.47 -6.45 52.05
C LEU A 641 17.47 -7.94 51.66
N LEU A 642 18.33 -8.33 50.71
CA LEU A 642 18.53 -9.74 50.35
C LEU A 642 19.18 -10.53 51.50
N ARG A 643 20.23 -10.00 52.14
CA ARG A 643 20.89 -10.60 53.32
C ARG A 643 19.91 -10.80 54.49
N GLU A 644 19.00 -9.85 54.73
CA GLU A 644 17.91 -9.98 55.71
C GLU A 644 16.91 -11.08 55.35
N ALA A 645 16.50 -11.21 54.08
CA ALA A 645 15.62 -12.29 53.63
C ALA A 645 16.25 -13.69 53.79
N ILE A 646 17.55 -13.80 53.50
CA ILE A 646 18.33 -15.03 53.72
C ILE A 646 18.33 -15.41 55.21
N ARG A 647 18.61 -14.45 56.11
CA ARG A 647 18.59 -14.69 57.57
C ARG A 647 17.20 -15.07 58.08
N ARG A 648 16.11 -14.52 57.53
CA ARG A 648 14.73 -14.94 57.87
C ARG A 648 14.42 -16.38 57.46
N ARG A 649 14.97 -16.87 56.36
CA ARG A 649 14.72 -18.23 55.84
C ARG A 649 15.59 -19.31 56.48
N GLN A 650 16.77 -18.98 57.02
CA GLN A 650 17.73 -19.89 57.66
C GLN A 650 18.10 -21.15 56.82
N ALA A 651 17.89 -21.10 55.50
CA ALA A 651 17.98 -22.26 54.62
C ALA A 651 19.23 -22.29 53.72
N VAL A 652 19.95 -21.17 53.62
CA VAL A 652 21.09 -20.98 52.70
C VAL A 652 22.10 -20.02 53.31
N GLU A 653 23.38 -20.25 53.04
CA GLU A 653 24.45 -19.25 53.16
C GLU A 653 24.84 -18.79 51.75
N LEU A 654 24.80 -17.48 51.49
CA LEU A 654 25.14 -16.89 50.18
C LEU A 654 26.12 -15.73 50.38
N ASN A 655 27.25 -15.80 49.68
CA ASN A 655 28.24 -14.73 49.67
C ASN A 655 27.91 -13.74 48.54
N VAL A 656 27.10 -12.72 48.82
CA VAL A 656 26.83 -11.65 47.84
C VAL A 656 28.06 -10.75 47.71
N VAL A 657 28.77 -10.86 46.59
CA VAL A 657 30.03 -10.16 46.29
C VAL A 657 29.80 -8.90 45.45
N ALA A 658 28.80 -8.92 44.56
CA ALA A 658 28.55 -7.83 43.63
C ALA A 658 27.04 -7.57 43.44
N ILE A 659 26.66 -6.30 43.36
CA ILE A 659 25.42 -5.84 42.73
C ILE A 659 25.77 -5.14 41.40
N VAL A 660 25.02 -5.46 40.34
CA VAL A 660 25.38 -5.15 38.95
C VAL A 660 24.14 -4.63 38.21
N ASN A 661 24.28 -3.68 37.28
CA ASN A 661 23.20 -3.25 36.39
C ASN A 661 23.17 -4.11 35.11
N ASP A 662 22.01 -4.27 34.47
CA ASP A 662 21.87 -5.07 33.23
C ASP A 662 22.81 -4.64 32.11
N THR A 663 23.03 -3.33 31.94
CA THR A 663 24.02 -2.78 31.00
C THR A 663 25.45 -3.29 31.29
N VAL A 664 25.87 -3.23 32.55
CA VAL A 664 27.22 -3.63 33.03
C VAL A 664 27.39 -5.14 32.87
N GLY A 665 26.37 -5.92 33.22
CA GLY A 665 26.37 -7.36 32.97
C GLY A 665 26.58 -7.66 31.48
N THR A 666 25.78 -7.06 30.60
CA THR A 666 25.90 -7.24 29.14
C THR A 666 27.27 -6.83 28.61
N MET A 667 27.84 -5.70 29.05
CA MET A 667 29.20 -5.29 28.69
C MET A 667 30.23 -6.34 29.10
N MET A 668 30.17 -6.84 30.34
CA MET A 668 31.12 -7.82 30.88
C MET A 668 30.96 -9.20 30.23
N SER A 669 29.73 -9.60 29.90
CA SER A 669 29.41 -10.83 29.17
C SER A 669 30.07 -10.84 27.80
N CYS A 670 29.95 -9.75 27.04
CA CYS A 670 30.59 -9.59 25.73
C CYS A 670 32.10 -9.30 25.85
N GLY A 671 32.56 -8.66 26.92
CA GLY A 671 33.97 -8.40 27.21
C GLY A 671 34.81 -9.66 27.46
N TYR A 672 34.18 -10.76 27.88
CA TYR A 672 34.83 -12.07 27.94
C TYR A 672 35.09 -12.67 26.54
N ASP A 673 34.24 -12.35 25.56
CA ASP A 673 34.34 -12.89 24.20
C ASP A 673 35.14 -11.95 23.25
N ASP A 674 35.10 -10.64 23.50
CA ASP A 674 35.91 -9.62 22.81
C ASP A 674 36.47 -8.60 23.82
N PRO A 675 37.79 -8.60 24.11
CA PRO A 675 38.43 -7.68 25.05
C PRO A 675 38.29 -6.18 24.71
N ARG A 676 37.82 -5.83 23.50
CA ARG A 676 37.54 -4.43 23.09
C ARG A 676 36.13 -3.97 23.51
N CYS A 677 35.35 -4.81 24.19
CA CYS A 677 33.99 -4.49 24.60
C CYS A 677 33.98 -3.61 25.86
N GLU A 678 33.92 -2.30 25.65
CA GLU A 678 34.01 -1.28 26.71
C GLU A 678 32.73 -0.46 26.87
N MET A 679 31.64 -0.87 26.19
CA MET A 679 30.31 -0.28 26.33
C MET A 679 29.25 -1.38 26.41
N GLY A 680 28.28 -1.22 27.31
CA GLY A 680 27.07 -2.03 27.40
C GLY A 680 25.84 -1.23 26.98
N LEU A 681 24.94 -1.84 26.23
CA LEU A 681 23.73 -1.22 25.69
C LEU A 681 22.51 -2.13 25.92
N ILE A 682 21.46 -1.59 26.51
CA ILE A 682 20.16 -2.25 26.63
C ILE A 682 19.14 -1.49 25.78
N VAL A 683 18.43 -2.20 24.90
CA VAL A 683 17.28 -1.67 24.15
C VAL A 683 16.17 -2.74 24.07
N GLY A 684 15.34 -2.78 25.09
CA GLY A 684 14.24 -3.74 25.27
C GLY A 684 12.98 -3.05 25.79
N THR A 685 12.45 -3.49 26.93
CA THR A 685 11.35 -2.79 27.63
C THR A 685 11.74 -1.35 28.00
N GLY A 686 12.94 -1.18 28.55
CA GLY A 686 13.59 0.12 28.75
C GLY A 686 14.81 0.31 27.84
N THR A 687 15.52 1.42 28.00
CA THR A 687 16.86 1.57 27.42
C THR A 687 17.83 2.25 28.38
N ASN A 688 19.04 1.69 28.47
CA ASN A 688 20.13 2.23 29.26
C ASN A 688 21.48 1.89 28.60
N ALA A 689 22.55 2.57 29.02
CA ALA A 689 23.91 2.24 28.62
C ALA A 689 24.91 2.40 29.77
N CYS A 690 26.03 1.70 29.66
CA CYS A 690 27.22 1.88 30.50
C CYS A 690 28.49 1.84 29.65
N TYR A 691 29.61 2.34 30.20
CA TYR A 691 30.91 2.24 29.54
C TYR A 691 32.07 2.37 30.52
N MET A 692 33.28 2.00 30.09
CA MET A 692 34.51 2.18 30.86
C MET A 692 35.02 3.64 30.78
N GLU A 693 35.00 4.34 31.91
CA GLU A 693 35.46 5.72 32.05
C GLU A 693 36.83 5.78 32.76
N GLU A 694 37.61 6.81 32.47
CA GLU A 694 38.88 7.10 33.14
C GLU A 694 38.62 7.57 34.57
N LEU A 695 39.22 6.95 35.60
CA LEU A 695 38.87 7.23 37.01
C LEU A 695 39.03 8.71 37.40
N ARG A 696 40.07 9.38 36.86
CA ARG A 696 40.29 10.84 36.96
C ARG A 696 39.11 11.73 36.54
N ASN A 697 38.18 11.22 35.73
CA ASN A 697 36.99 11.96 35.31
C ASN A 697 35.81 11.79 36.28
N VAL A 698 35.87 10.84 37.22
CA VAL A 698 34.78 10.42 38.11
C VAL A 698 34.90 11.11 39.47
N ALA A 699 34.46 12.37 39.56
CA ALA A 699 34.69 13.20 40.75
C ALA A 699 34.10 12.65 42.06
N SER A 700 33.09 11.77 41.98
CA SER A 700 32.44 11.15 43.14
C SER A 700 33.21 9.98 43.76
N VAL A 701 34.32 9.51 43.17
CA VAL A 701 35.11 8.37 43.66
C VAL A 701 36.57 8.78 43.83
N PRO A 702 37.19 8.58 45.01
CA PRO A 702 38.60 8.91 45.20
C PRO A 702 39.52 7.98 44.39
N GLY A 703 40.41 8.59 43.61
CA GLY A 703 41.43 7.95 42.79
C GLY A 703 41.63 8.67 41.46
N ASP A 704 42.83 8.61 40.91
CA ASP A 704 43.23 9.30 39.66
C ASP A 704 43.64 8.34 38.53
N SER A 705 43.82 7.06 38.86
CA SER A 705 44.45 6.04 38.02
C SER A 705 43.58 4.81 37.85
N GLY A 706 43.62 4.22 36.64
CA GLY A 706 42.77 3.11 36.24
C GLY A 706 41.41 3.56 35.67
N LEU A 707 40.52 2.58 35.47
CA LEU A 707 39.21 2.77 34.88
C LEU A 707 38.09 2.42 35.88
N MET A 708 36.88 2.88 35.58
CA MET A 708 35.65 2.43 36.24
C MET A 708 34.50 2.38 35.24
N CYS A 709 33.72 1.31 35.27
CA CYS A 709 32.47 1.26 34.52
C CYS A 709 31.45 2.22 35.14
N ILE A 710 30.83 3.05 34.31
CA ILE A 710 29.80 4.02 34.69
C ILE A 710 28.46 3.59 34.09
N ASN A 711 27.45 3.41 34.95
CA ASN A 711 26.06 3.27 34.53
C ASN A 711 25.48 4.67 34.27
N MET A 712 25.12 4.98 33.03
CA MET A 712 24.71 6.34 32.66
C MET A 712 23.32 6.72 33.22
N GLU A 713 22.44 5.73 33.41
CA GLU A 713 20.98 5.92 33.57
C GLU A 713 20.39 6.82 32.48
N TRP A 714 20.75 6.54 31.21
CA TRP A 714 20.58 7.51 30.12
C TRP A 714 19.13 7.80 29.72
N GLY A 715 18.17 7.01 30.23
CA GLY A 715 16.76 7.15 29.90
C GLY A 715 16.19 8.51 30.34
N ALA A 716 16.76 9.08 31.41
CA ALA A 716 16.41 10.40 31.96
C ALA A 716 16.97 11.59 31.15
N PHE A 717 17.75 11.37 30.10
CA PHE A 717 18.21 12.45 29.22
C PHE A 717 17.02 13.23 28.63
N GLY A 718 17.10 14.56 28.62
CA GLY A 718 15.98 15.43 28.24
C GLY A 718 14.91 15.67 29.33
N ASP A 719 15.00 15.06 30.51
CA ASP A 719 14.11 15.37 31.66
C ASP A 719 14.24 16.84 32.11
N ASP A 720 15.40 17.46 31.86
CA ASP A 720 15.69 18.90 32.07
C ASP A 720 15.13 19.82 30.96
N GLY A 721 14.51 19.25 29.92
CA GLY A 721 13.98 19.97 28.76
C GLY A 721 14.95 20.15 27.59
N SER A 722 16.20 19.67 27.69
CA SER A 722 17.21 19.79 26.61
C SER A 722 16.78 19.19 25.26
N LEU A 723 15.95 18.15 25.28
CA LEU A 723 15.36 17.49 24.10
C LEU A 723 14.00 18.06 23.67
N GLY A 724 13.55 19.18 24.26
CA GLY A 724 12.19 19.71 24.06
C GLY A 724 11.83 20.02 22.59
N THR A 725 12.81 20.38 21.76
CA THR A 725 12.63 20.66 20.32
C THR A 725 12.48 19.42 19.45
N LEU A 726 12.79 18.23 19.97
CA LEU A 726 12.69 16.93 19.28
C LEU A 726 11.51 16.09 19.77
N SER A 727 10.92 16.45 20.91
CA SER A 727 9.71 15.85 21.45
C SER A 727 8.49 16.29 20.62
N THR A 728 7.69 15.33 20.15
CA THR A 728 6.43 15.62 19.46
C THR A 728 5.27 15.72 20.45
N ARG A 729 4.10 16.19 19.97
CA ARG A 729 2.83 16.09 20.71
C ARG A 729 2.46 14.66 21.10
N PHE A 730 2.93 13.67 20.35
CA PHE A 730 2.66 12.25 20.60
C PHE A 730 3.52 11.75 21.76
N ASP A 731 4.82 12.07 21.76
CA ASP A 731 5.74 11.78 22.89
C ASP A 731 5.26 12.45 24.17
N THR A 732 4.79 13.71 24.07
CA THR A 732 4.19 14.45 25.19
C THR A 732 2.94 13.77 25.73
N SER A 733 2.09 13.22 24.86
CA SER A 733 0.89 12.47 25.27
C SER A 733 1.25 11.18 26.00
N VAL A 734 2.26 10.44 25.51
CA VAL A 734 2.77 9.21 26.12
C VAL A 734 3.46 9.51 27.46
N ASP A 735 4.22 10.60 27.56
CA ASP A 735 4.84 11.07 28.81
C ASP A 735 3.77 11.37 29.88
N GLN A 736 2.75 12.16 29.53
CA GLN A 736 1.64 12.52 30.44
C GLN A 736 0.81 11.31 30.90
N ALA A 737 0.59 10.31 30.03
CA ALA A 737 -0.14 9.09 30.37
C ALA A 737 0.74 7.99 31.02
N SER A 738 2.05 8.21 31.17
CA SER A 738 2.97 7.23 31.76
C SER A 738 2.82 7.13 33.29
N ILE A 739 3.42 6.09 33.88
CA ILE A 739 3.53 5.94 35.34
C ILE A 739 4.49 6.97 35.98
N ASN A 740 5.28 7.66 35.16
CA ASN A 740 6.34 8.58 35.58
C ASN A 740 6.39 9.85 34.70
N PRO A 741 5.36 10.71 34.69
CA PRO A 741 5.31 11.89 33.82
C PRO A 741 6.48 12.86 34.06
N GLY A 742 7.05 13.40 32.98
CA GLY A 742 8.21 14.30 33.04
C GLY A 742 9.53 13.60 33.40
N LYS A 743 9.56 12.26 33.37
CA LYS A 743 10.74 11.44 33.63
C LYS A 743 11.01 10.44 32.52
N GLN A 744 12.26 9.99 32.39
CA GLN A 744 12.66 8.98 31.41
C GLN A 744 12.34 9.39 29.95
N ARG A 745 12.46 10.67 29.61
CA ARG A 745 12.01 11.19 28.31
C ARG A 745 12.75 10.62 27.11
N PHE A 746 14.06 10.42 27.20
CA PHE A 746 14.84 9.79 26.12
C PHE A 746 14.47 8.31 25.96
N GLU A 747 14.29 7.58 27.07
CA GLU A 747 13.83 6.19 27.05
C GLU A 747 12.44 6.05 26.40
N LYS A 748 11.51 6.97 26.69
CA LYS A 748 10.17 7.01 26.10
C LYS A 748 10.16 7.17 24.58
N MET A 749 11.18 7.79 23.99
CA MET A 749 11.30 7.94 22.54
C MET A 749 12.00 6.75 21.86
N ILE A 750 12.49 5.75 22.62
CA ILE A 750 13.36 4.69 22.12
C ILE A 750 12.86 3.27 22.46
N SER A 751 12.41 3.00 23.69
CA SER A 751 12.23 1.64 24.16
C SER A 751 10.88 1.02 23.79
N GLY A 752 10.85 -0.32 23.70
CA GLY A 752 9.70 -1.09 23.23
C GLY A 752 8.44 -0.96 24.10
N MET A 753 8.56 -0.50 25.35
CA MET A 753 7.40 -0.19 26.20
C MET A 753 6.59 1.01 25.69
N TYR A 754 7.22 1.95 24.97
CA TYR A 754 6.60 3.23 24.62
C TYR A 754 6.40 3.44 23.12
N LEU A 755 7.22 2.84 22.24
CA LEU A 755 7.08 3.01 20.78
C LEU A 755 5.68 2.65 20.27
N GLY A 756 5.09 1.58 20.78
CA GLY A 756 3.73 1.17 20.40
C GLY A 756 2.64 2.14 20.84
N GLU A 757 2.81 2.84 21.97
CA GLU A 757 1.90 3.91 22.39
C GLU A 757 2.07 5.16 21.52
N ILE A 758 3.29 5.50 21.10
CA ILE A 758 3.54 6.58 20.15
C ILE A 758 2.82 6.29 18.82
N VAL A 759 2.99 5.08 18.28
CA VAL A 759 2.24 4.60 17.10
C VAL A 759 0.73 4.72 17.34
N ARG A 760 0.20 4.18 18.43
CA ARG A 760 -1.24 4.25 18.76
C ARG A 760 -1.78 5.68 18.79
N HIS A 761 -1.03 6.62 19.37
CA HIS A 761 -1.40 8.04 19.42
C HIS A 761 -1.37 8.71 18.04
N ILE A 762 -0.44 8.35 17.15
CA ILE A 762 -0.43 8.81 15.75
C ILE A 762 -1.64 8.24 14.99
N LEU A 763 -1.90 6.93 15.10
CA LEU A 763 -3.04 6.27 14.45
C LEU A 763 -4.37 6.87 14.92
N LEU A 764 -4.54 7.12 16.22
CA LEU A 764 -5.70 7.82 16.76
C LEU A 764 -5.84 9.24 16.17
N HIS A 765 -4.74 9.97 15.98
CA HIS A 765 -4.79 11.30 15.37
C HIS A 765 -5.20 11.26 13.90
N LEU A 766 -4.59 10.39 13.10
CA LEU A 766 -4.96 10.20 11.69
C LEU A 766 -6.41 9.71 11.54
N THR A 767 -6.90 8.88 12.47
CA THR A 767 -8.31 8.50 12.56
C THR A 767 -9.20 9.71 12.86
N ASN A 768 -8.83 10.59 13.80
CA ASN A 768 -9.59 11.83 14.06
C ASN A 768 -9.69 12.74 12.82
N LEU A 769 -8.68 12.74 11.95
CA LEU A 769 -8.66 13.50 10.70
C LEU A 769 -9.37 12.78 9.53
N GLY A 770 -9.96 11.60 9.75
CA GLY A 770 -10.62 10.81 8.71
C GLY A 770 -9.66 10.11 7.73
N VAL A 771 -8.35 10.21 7.95
CA VAL A 771 -7.31 9.65 7.09
C VAL A 771 -7.28 8.13 7.17
N LEU A 772 -7.36 7.59 8.39
CA LEU A 772 -7.37 6.16 8.70
C LEU A 772 -8.75 5.67 9.16
N PHE A 773 -9.00 4.37 8.92
CA PHE A 773 -10.13 3.59 9.43
C PHE A 773 -11.50 4.26 9.19
N ARG A 774 -11.61 5.01 8.08
CA ARG A 774 -12.81 5.80 7.70
C ARG A 774 -13.27 6.78 8.81
N GLY A 775 -12.34 7.24 9.65
CA GLY A 775 -12.63 8.09 10.80
C GLY A 775 -13.22 7.38 12.03
N GLN A 776 -13.39 6.05 11.98
CA GLN A 776 -14.03 5.28 13.05
C GLN A 776 -13.01 4.82 14.09
N LYS A 777 -13.17 5.28 15.33
CA LYS A 777 -12.37 4.79 16.47
C LYS A 777 -12.95 3.49 17.01
N THR A 778 -12.27 2.37 16.78
CA THR A 778 -12.59 1.11 17.46
C THR A 778 -12.25 1.20 18.95
N GLN A 779 -12.92 0.41 19.80
CA GLN A 779 -12.55 0.29 21.21
C GLN A 779 -11.13 -0.26 21.38
N CYS A 780 -10.71 -1.16 20.49
CA CYS A 780 -9.35 -1.71 20.46
C CYS A 780 -8.28 -0.62 20.28
N LEU A 781 -8.45 0.32 19.32
CA LEU A 781 -7.49 1.41 19.11
C LEU A 781 -7.43 2.39 20.31
N GLN A 782 -8.51 2.50 21.07
CA GLN A 782 -8.55 3.29 22.30
C GLN A 782 -7.86 2.58 23.48
N ALA A 783 -7.77 1.24 23.46
CA ALA A 783 -7.12 0.46 24.50
C ALA A 783 -5.61 0.74 24.54
N ARG A 784 -5.12 1.08 25.72
CA ARG A 784 -3.71 1.32 26.00
C ARG A 784 -2.88 0.04 25.82
N ASP A 785 -1.67 0.20 25.34
CA ASP A 785 -0.64 -0.83 25.18
C ASP A 785 -1.07 -1.98 24.24
N ILE A 786 -2.02 -1.76 23.33
CA ILE A 786 -2.43 -2.76 22.32
C ILE A 786 -1.29 -3.13 21.36
N PHE A 787 -0.48 -2.14 20.95
CA PHE A 787 0.72 -2.35 20.14
C PHE A 787 1.91 -2.72 21.04
N LYS A 788 2.08 -4.01 21.36
CA LYS A 788 3.31 -4.54 21.97
C LYS A 788 4.48 -4.47 20.98
N THR A 789 5.72 -4.38 21.48
CA THR A 789 6.97 -4.38 20.69
C THR A 789 7.01 -5.47 19.62
N LYS A 790 6.51 -6.68 19.95
CA LYS A 790 6.41 -7.81 19.03
C LYS A 790 5.67 -7.44 17.73
N PHE A 791 4.54 -6.74 17.83
CA PHE A 791 3.75 -6.36 16.66
C PHE A 791 4.46 -5.32 15.78
N LEU A 792 5.26 -4.41 16.35
CA LEU A 792 6.06 -3.48 15.54
C LEU A 792 7.10 -4.25 14.72
N SER A 793 7.82 -5.18 15.36
CA SER A 793 8.78 -6.07 14.69
C SER A 793 8.14 -6.95 13.61
N GLU A 794 6.91 -7.44 13.83
CA GLU A 794 6.18 -8.24 12.85
C GLU A 794 5.68 -7.36 11.69
N ILE A 795 5.04 -6.22 11.95
CA ILE A 795 4.53 -5.29 10.92
C ILE A 795 5.64 -4.83 9.97
N GLU A 796 6.83 -4.52 10.48
CA GLU A 796 7.98 -4.07 9.67
C GLU A 796 8.80 -5.19 9.03
N SER A 797 8.38 -6.46 9.11
CA SER A 797 9.18 -7.58 8.62
C SER A 797 9.25 -7.67 7.09
N ASP A 798 10.46 -7.59 6.54
CA ASP A 798 10.78 -7.72 5.10
C ASP A 798 10.16 -8.98 4.44
N SER A 799 9.90 -10.03 5.22
CA SER A 799 9.35 -11.31 4.73
C SER A 799 7.82 -11.38 4.74
N LEU A 800 7.11 -10.36 5.23
CA LEU A 800 5.64 -10.37 5.29
C LEU A 800 5.02 -9.62 4.11
N ALA A 801 4.01 -10.25 3.49
CA ALA A 801 3.11 -9.55 2.59
C ALA A 801 2.18 -8.63 3.39
N LEU A 802 1.65 -7.57 2.76
CA LEU A 802 0.65 -6.68 3.38
C LEU A 802 -0.57 -7.45 3.90
N ARG A 803 -0.88 -8.61 3.31
CA ARG A 803 -1.94 -9.51 3.79
C ARG A 803 -1.68 -10.01 5.22
N GLN A 804 -0.43 -10.24 5.60
CA GLN A 804 -0.04 -10.64 6.96
C GLN A 804 0.01 -9.44 7.90
N VAL A 805 0.52 -8.28 7.45
CA VAL A 805 0.40 -7.00 8.20
C VAL A 805 -1.08 -6.70 8.50
N ARG A 806 -1.95 -6.86 7.50
CA ARG A 806 -3.39 -6.73 7.62
C ARG A 806 -3.98 -7.74 8.59
N ALA A 807 -3.63 -9.02 8.48
CA ALA A 807 -4.10 -10.06 9.41
C ALA A 807 -3.71 -9.74 10.86
N ILE A 808 -2.48 -9.29 11.11
CA ILE A 808 -2.02 -8.86 12.45
C ILE A 808 -2.89 -7.71 12.98
N LEU A 809 -3.20 -6.71 12.14
CA LEU A 809 -4.02 -5.57 12.55
C LEU A 809 -5.51 -5.95 12.70
N GLU A 810 -6.02 -6.89 11.90
CA GLU A 810 -7.37 -7.46 12.03
C GLU A 810 -7.50 -8.33 13.30
N ASP A 811 -6.46 -9.09 13.67
CA ASP A 811 -6.37 -9.84 14.93
C ASP A 811 -6.33 -8.90 16.16
N LEU A 812 -5.80 -7.67 16.00
CA LEU A 812 -5.91 -6.59 16.98
C LEU A 812 -7.30 -5.92 17.00
N GLY A 813 -8.27 -6.41 16.22
CA GLY A 813 -9.63 -5.89 16.15
C GLY A 813 -9.74 -4.54 15.41
N LEU A 814 -8.81 -4.25 14.50
CA LEU A 814 -8.86 -3.08 13.62
C LEU A 814 -9.42 -3.50 12.26
N THR A 815 -10.44 -2.79 11.77
CA THR A 815 -11.00 -3.04 10.43
C THR A 815 -10.36 -2.09 9.43
N LEU A 816 -9.64 -2.61 8.44
CA LEU A 816 -8.76 -1.82 7.56
C LEU A 816 -8.90 -2.17 6.08
N THR A 817 -8.63 -1.16 5.26
CA THR A 817 -8.33 -1.27 3.83
C THR A 817 -6.84 -1.61 3.60
N SER A 818 -6.46 -1.90 2.35
CA SER A 818 -5.04 -2.05 2.00
C SER A 818 -4.26 -0.74 2.22
N ASP A 819 -4.87 0.40 1.93
CA ASP A 819 -4.25 1.72 2.10
C ASP A 819 -4.01 2.03 3.59
N ASP A 820 -4.99 1.70 4.46
CA ASP A 820 -4.80 1.81 5.92
C ASP A 820 -3.59 0.99 6.40
N ALA A 821 -3.40 -0.23 5.89
CA ALA A 821 -2.28 -1.09 6.28
C ALA A 821 -0.92 -0.54 5.83
N LEU A 822 -0.85 0.09 4.65
CA LEU A 822 0.36 0.78 4.17
C LEU A 822 0.68 2.00 5.03
N MET A 823 -0.32 2.83 5.33
CA MET A 823 -0.13 4.01 6.18
C MET A 823 0.27 3.61 7.62
N VAL A 824 -0.28 2.54 8.18
CA VAL A 824 0.14 2.00 9.49
C VAL A 824 1.60 1.53 9.46
N LEU A 825 2.03 0.85 8.38
CA LEU A 825 3.42 0.45 8.19
C LEU A 825 4.37 1.66 8.14
N GLU A 826 4.03 2.72 7.39
CA GLU A 826 4.81 3.96 7.34
C GLU A 826 4.90 4.66 8.71
N VAL A 827 3.82 4.66 9.50
CA VAL A 827 3.81 5.18 10.87
C VAL A 827 4.76 4.39 11.77
N CYS A 828 4.72 3.05 11.72
CA CYS A 828 5.66 2.20 12.48
C CYS A 828 7.11 2.52 12.10
N GLN A 829 7.42 2.49 10.79
CA GLN A 829 8.77 2.74 10.25
C GLN A 829 9.30 4.13 10.61
N ALA A 830 8.45 5.16 10.67
CA ALA A 830 8.87 6.50 11.09
C ALA A 830 9.25 6.54 12.58
N VAL A 831 8.44 5.90 13.45
CA VAL A 831 8.69 5.84 14.89
C VAL A 831 9.92 5.00 15.22
N SER A 832 10.04 3.80 14.64
CA SER A 832 11.16 2.88 14.90
C SER A 832 12.49 3.40 14.35
N ARG A 833 12.46 4.07 13.18
CA ARG A 833 13.64 4.73 12.60
C ARG A 833 14.14 5.87 13.48
N ARG A 834 13.25 6.74 13.95
CA ARG A 834 13.61 7.83 14.88
C ARG A 834 14.22 7.27 16.16
N ALA A 835 13.62 6.22 16.74
CA ALA A 835 14.12 5.56 17.93
C ALA A 835 15.54 4.99 17.75
N ALA A 836 15.80 4.32 16.62
CA ALA A 836 17.13 3.81 16.27
C ALA A 836 18.15 4.94 16.04
N GLN A 837 17.74 6.05 15.42
CA GLN A 837 18.59 7.23 15.22
C GLN A 837 18.97 7.91 16.54
N LEU A 838 18.01 8.12 17.46
CA LEU A 838 18.27 8.69 18.78
C LEU A 838 19.20 7.79 19.61
N CYS A 839 18.96 6.48 19.60
CA CYS A 839 19.84 5.49 20.23
C CYS A 839 21.25 5.55 19.64
N GLY A 840 21.38 5.61 18.31
CA GLY A 840 22.65 5.77 17.61
C GLY A 840 23.39 7.06 17.95
N ALA A 841 22.69 8.19 18.11
CA ALA A 841 23.29 9.45 18.57
C ALA A 841 23.81 9.37 20.02
N GLY A 842 23.09 8.64 20.89
CA GLY A 842 23.55 8.33 22.24
C GLY A 842 24.84 7.48 22.24
N VAL A 843 24.87 6.39 21.47
CA VAL A 843 26.07 5.55 21.32
C VAL A 843 27.25 6.35 20.74
N ALA A 844 27.01 7.17 19.71
CA ALA A 844 28.02 8.01 19.09
C ALA A 844 28.66 9.00 20.08
N ALA A 845 27.87 9.55 21.03
CA ALA A 845 28.40 10.43 22.07
C ALA A 845 29.34 9.69 23.05
N VAL A 846 29.00 8.43 23.39
CA VAL A 846 29.81 7.60 24.29
C VAL A 846 31.14 7.19 23.65
N VAL A 847 31.13 6.66 22.42
CA VAL A 847 32.36 6.17 21.78
C VAL A 847 33.33 7.31 21.43
N GLU A 848 32.83 8.47 21.00
CA GLU A 848 33.66 9.66 20.79
C GLU A 848 34.25 10.17 22.12
N LYS A 849 33.49 10.10 23.23
CA LYS A 849 34.04 10.43 24.55
C LYS A 849 35.18 9.47 24.94
N ILE A 850 35.02 8.16 24.74
CA ILE A 850 36.08 7.17 25.01
C ILE A 850 37.33 7.46 24.17
N ARG A 851 37.17 7.74 22.87
CA ARG A 851 38.27 8.09 21.96
C ARG A 851 39.04 9.32 22.44
N GLU A 852 38.32 10.40 22.76
CA GLU A 852 38.91 11.68 23.15
C GLU A 852 39.50 11.69 24.56
N ASN A 853 38.87 11.00 25.52
CA ASN A 853 39.43 10.76 26.87
C ASN A 853 40.86 10.19 26.81
N ARG A 854 41.12 9.36 25.79
CA ARG A 854 42.39 8.66 25.56
C ARG A 854 43.32 9.39 24.58
N GLY A 855 42.91 10.54 24.04
CA GLY A 855 43.67 11.30 23.06
C GLY A 855 43.88 10.58 21.71
N LEU A 856 43.02 9.63 21.37
CA LEU A 856 43.18 8.79 20.17
C LEU A 856 42.65 9.50 18.91
N GLN A 857 43.36 9.33 17.79
CA GLN A 857 42.85 9.79 16.48
C GLN A 857 41.71 8.92 15.97
N GLU A 858 41.81 7.60 16.16
CA GLU A 858 40.78 6.61 15.83
C GLU A 858 40.58 5.65 17.00
N LEU A 859 39.37 5.14 17.19
CA LEU A 859 39.03 4.13 18.19
C LEU A 859 38.43 2.90 17.51
N THR A 860 38.90 1.70 17.86
CA THR A 860 38.18 0.45 17.60
C THR A 860 37.61 -0.06 18.92
N VAL A 861 36.29 -0.20 19.01
CA VAL A 861 35.59 -0.55 20.25
C VAL A 861 34.40 -1.47 19.95
N SER A 862 34.11 -2.38 20.86
CA SER A 862 32.93 -3.24 20.79
C SER A 862 31.87 -2.80 21.81
N VAL A 863 30.60 -2.98 21.45
CA VAL A 863 29.43 -2.65 22.27
C VAL A 863 28.65 -3.94 22.48
N GLY A 864 28.56 -4.40 23.73
CA GLY A 864 27.70 -5.51 24.10
C GLY A 864 26.24 -5.05 24.16
N VAL A 865 25.35 -5.72 23.42
CA VAL A 865 23.94 -5.33 23.29
C VAL A 865 23.01 -6.46 23.73
N ASP A 866 21.99 -6.10 24.51
CA ASP A 866 20.84 -6.96 24.82
C ASP A 866 19.53 -6.14 24.74
N GLY A 867 18.39 -6.83 24.72
CA GLY A 867 17.06 -6.26 24.67
C GLY A 867 16.24 -6.75 23.47
N THR A 868 14.96 -6.99 23.72
CA THR A 868 14.02 -7.59 22.75
C THR A 868 13.80 -6.73 21.52
N LEU A 869 13.79 -5.40 21.64
CA LEU A 869 13.62 -4.50 20.49
C LEU A 869 14.85 -4.57 19.56
N TYR A 870 16.07 -4.54 20.11
CA TYR A 870 17.28 -4.64 19.30
C TYR A 870 17.42 -5.99 18.59
N LYS A 871 17.08 -7.08 19.28
CA LYS A 871 17.19 -8.47 18.78
C LYS A 871 16.13 -8.81 17.73
N LEU A 872 14.87 -8.41 17.95
CA LEU A 872 13.73 -8.88 17.16
C LEU A 872 13.30 -7.94 16.03
N HIS A 873 13.69 -6.66 16.06
CA HIS A 873 13.24 -5.68 15.07
C HIS A 873 14.11 -5.70 13.80
N PRO A 874 13.52 -5.89 12.59
CA PRO A 874 14.26 -6.21 11.36
C PRO A 874 15.27 -5.14 10.93
N HIS A 875 14.99 -3.87 11.25
CA HIS A 875 15.80 -2.72 10.84
C HIS A 875 16.58 -2.02 11.97
N PHE A 876 16.24 -2.24 13.24
CA PHE A 876 16.65 -1.34 14.34
C PHE A 876 18.17 -1.34 14.54
N SER A 877 18.77 -2.52 14.68
CA SER A 877 20.21 -2.70 14.85
C SER A 877 21.04 -2.16 13.68
N LYS A 878 20.56 -2.36 12.44
CA LYS A 878 21.15 -1.81 11.21
C LYS A 878 21.11 -0.27 11.22
N LEU A 879 20.00 0.33 11.63
CA LEU A 879 19.81 1.79 11.70
C LEU A 879 20.63 2.45 12.82
N VAL A 880 20.74 1.83 14.00
CA VAL A 880 21.67 2.25 15.07
C VAL A 880 23.09 2.27 14.52
N SER A 881 23.54 1.15 13.94
CA SER A 881 24.90 1.00 13.39
C SER A 881 25.20 2.02 12.28
N ALA A 882 24.24 2.28 11.39
CA ALA A 882 24.38 3.26 10.32
C ALA A 882 24.40 4.71 10.84
N THR A 883 23.70 4.99 11.94
CA THR A 883 23.69 6.31 12.58
C THR A 883 25.00 6.59 13.31
N VAL A 884 25.50 5.61 14.08
CA VAL A 884 26.81 5.70 14.76
C VAL A 884 27.93 5.96 13.76
N ARG A 885 27.96 5.23 12.63
CA ARG A 885 28.97 5.47 11.56
C ARG A 885 28.94 6.88 10.97
N LYS A 886 27.80 7.56 10.98
CA LYS A 886 27.66 8.95 10.48
C LYS A 886 28.09 10.00 11.52
N LEU A 887 27.85 9.74 12.80
CA LEU A 887 28.07 10.70 13.89
C LEU A 887 29.40 10.52 14.62
N ALA A 888 29.99 9.31 14.54
CA ALA A 888 31.28 8.96 15.11
C ALA A 888 32.19 8.33 14.03
N PRO A 889 32.53 9.04 12.94
CA PRO A 889 33.28 8.48 11.81
C PRO A 889 34.73 8.09 12.18
N GLN A 890 35.25 8.56 13.31
CA GLN A 890 36.57 8.19 13.85
C GLN A 890 36.51 6.96 14.78
N CYS A 891 35.33 6.35 14.95
CA CYS A 891 35.10 5.17 15.78
C CYS A 891 34.64 3.98 14.94
N THR A 892 35.48 2.94 14.83
CA THR A 892 35.10 1.62 14.31
C THR A 892 34.38 0.84 15.41
N VAL A 893 33.04 0.91 15.40
CA VAL A 893 32.18 0.30 16.42
C VAL A 893 31.64 -1.06 15.95
N THR A 894 31.87 -2.10 16.75
CA THR A 894 31.31 -3.46 16.53
C THR A 894 30.22 -3.77 17.55
N PHE A 895 29.01 -4.12 17.11
CA PHE A 895 27.92 -4.49 18.02
C PHE A 895 27.85 -6.00 18.21
N LEU A 896 27.97 -6.46 19.45
CA LEU A 896 27.94 -7.87 19.84
C LEU A 896 26.62 -8.14 20.56
N GLN A 897 25.77 -9.01 20.01
CA GLN A 897 24.53 -9.40 20.71
C GLN A 897 24.86 -10.46 21.76
N SER A 898 24.43 -10.25 23.01
CA SER A 898 24.56 -11.26 24.07
C SER A 898 23.28 -12.08 24.19
N GLU A 899 23.37 -13.41 24.22
CA GLU A 899 22.18 -14.26 24.44
C GLU A 899 21.72 -14.25 25.91
N ASP A 900 22.66 -14.18 26.86
CA ASP A 900 22.43 -14.21 28.32
C ASP A 900 23.22 -13.11 29.06
N GLY A 901 23.22 -11.88 28.52
CA GLY A 901 24.12 -10.78 28.90
C GLY A 901 24.16 -10.45 30.39
N SER A 902 23.00 -10.20 30.99
CA SER A 902 22.86 -9.86 32.42
C SER A 902 23.36 -10.98 33.36
N GLY A 903 23.13 -12.25 33.01
CA GLY A 903 23.44 -13.41 33.83
C GLY A 903 24.90 -13.84 33.77
N LYS A 904 25.43 -14.07 32.55
CA LYS A 904 26.87 -14.34 32.32
C LYS A 904 27.71 -13.19 32.87
N GLY A 905 27.26 -11.96 32.64
CA GLY A 905 27.90 -10.73 33.10
C GLY A 905 28.10 -10.62 34.62
N ALA A 906 27.05 -10.84 35.42
CA ALA A 906 27.18 -10.74 36.88
C ALA A 906 28.11 -11.82 37.47
N ALA A 907 28.12 -13.03 36.92
CA ALA A 907 29.09 -14.05 37.30
C ALA A 907 30.53 -13.62 36.97
N LEU A 908 30.76 -13.02 35.80
CA LEU A 908 32.08 -12.49 35.41
C LEU A 908 32.53 -11.30 36.27
N VAL A 909 31.63 -10.36 36.60
CA VAL A 909 31.92 -9.29 37.58
C VAL A 909 32.34 -9.89 38.93
N THR A 910 31.63 -10.93 39.38
CA THR A 910 31.94 -11.65 40.61
C THR A 910 33.31 -12.32 40.54
N ALA A 911 33.64 -12.97 39.43
CA ALA A 911 34.95 -13.59 39.20
C ALA A 911 36.10 -12.57 39.20
N VAL A 912 35.93 -11.44 38.50
CA VAL A 912 36.89 -10.32 38.49
C VAL A 912 37.06 -9.74 39.90
N ALA A 913 35.98 -9.59 40.68
CA ALA A 913 36.05 -9.10 42.05
C ALA A 913 36.82 -10.05 42.98
N CYS A 914 36.54 -11.36 42.90
CA CYS A 914 37.27 -12.38 43.66
C CYS A 914 38.77 -12.37 43.31
N ARG A 915 39.11 -12.27 42.01
CA ARG A 915 40.48 -12.17 41.51
C ARG A 915 41.21 -10.93 42.04
N LEU A 916 40.62 -9.74 41.90
CA LEU A 916 41.23 -8.49 42.38
C LEU A 916 41.44 -8.50 43.91
N THR A 917 40.53 -9.13 44.66
CA THR A 917 40.68 -9.29 46.12
C THR A 917 41.85 -10.21 46.46
N GLN A 918 42.06 -11.30 45.71
CA GLN A 918 43.22 -12.18 45.88
C GLN A 918 44.54 -11.46 45.55
N MET A 919 44.58 -10.66 44.48
CA MET A 919 45.77 -9.91 44.07
C MET A 919 46.13 -8.77 45.05
N ALA A 920 45.17 -8.25 45.82
CA ALA A 920 45.42 -7.26 46.87
C ALA A 920 45.94 -7.85 48.20
N HIS A 921 46.00 -9.18 48.30
CA HIS A 921 46.52 -9.92 49.46
C HIS A 921 47.89 -10.59 49.19
N VAL A 922 48.52 -10.28 48.06
CA VAL A 922 49.87 -10.70 47.66
C VAL A 922 50.78 -9.47 47.58
#